data_AF-A0A0F8U8Y7-F1
#
_entry.id   AF-A0A0F8U8Y7-F1
#
_cell.length_a   1.000
_cell.length_b   1.000
_cell.length_c   1.000
_cell.angle_alpha   90.00
_cell.angle_beta   90.00
_cell.angle_gamma   90.00
#
_symmetry.space_group_name_H-M   'P 1'
#
loop_
_entity.id
_entity.type
_entity.pdbx_description
1 polymer ?
#
loop_
_entity_poly.entity_id
_entity_poly.type
_entity_poly.pdbx_seq_one_letter_code
_entity_poly.pdbx_strand_id
1 'polypeptide(L)'
;MVGICVLAGFILTYCDWTSAIFNAQEPFPLIFASRAFAALFLSFLGGVTFLYARTVSEDEPPFLCRFNSVIRFLFTLMFGIGLIWVFNQPSEGHVHPIDLLIYEGKQKHDIWRSGAKGSGNLEEAIQVYQSKYNQLPPPGFDIWYEYAINRSSVVIDDFDQIYADLLPFRALAPAKIRSLTQQLATNPFNDIGALSIRNGSVRVQEGIKPTHAWMVLGAAQIIENFSQYLPDMDLAFNLNDEPRVAVPWEKLAALKNQAETQRFPPSKYNNAHIDWSPDRDETWAPLEPPDRTTHTVFIDSSFKNIFDQYVRPTCPPGSKARSQRIWDKRNLCLSCIRPHSMGHFTKDWKVATDICHQPDLATLSGFFLSPASFRVTQELVPVFSQSSISGFNDIIFPSPWNYVDKISYQPNDNHPDRDYSDKGNDMYWIGSTTEGLSHDGRWKGMPRQRLAHFVNNNTYNHISVLLPASKPDNYAYQIFPGRAPSETLGLNASVSITDITRCWVEDCNDQKAELGAGTPVDFQSHWQHRYLFDSDGAGFSGRFLPFLQSHSLPFKTGLFRQWFDARVTPWLHYAPIDIRLHGLWSTLAYFAGVDVRLPSQRRIKMQPHDLQGRWIAEEGRKWAQTALRKEDMEIYFFRLLLEWGRLTDDRRDLLGFTPS
;
A
#
# COMPACT_ATOMS: atom_id res chain seq x y z
N MET A 1 -25.61 31.22 28.05
CA MET A 1 -24.38 30.48 27.67
C MET A 1 -24.61 28.97 27.64
N VAL A 2 -24.80 28.29 28.79
CA VAL A 2 -24.92 26.81 28.84
C VAL A 2 -26.04 26.23 27.95
N GLY A 3 -27.25 26.82 27.95
CA GLY A 3 -28.34 26.34 27.09
C GLY A 3 -28.07 26.49 25.58
N ILE A 4 -27.33 27.53 25.19
CA ILE A 4 -26.90 27.74 23.79
C ILE A 4 -25.83 26.70 23.42
N CYS A 5 -24.90 26.39 24.33
CA CYS A 5 -23.90 25.35 24.12
C CYS A 5 -24.52 23.96 23.98
N VAL A 6 -25.54 23.63 24.79
CA VAL A 6 -26.25 22.34 24.67
C VAL A 6 -27.06 22.26 23.38
N LEU A 7 -27.71 23.36 22.98
CA LEU A 7 -28.40 23.46 21.68
C LEU A 7 -27.43 23.25 20.52
N ALA A 8 -26.28 23.94 20.53
CA ALA A 8 -25.24 23.78 19.53
C ALA A 8 -24.70 22.35 19.51
N GLY A 9 -24.46 21.74 20.68
CA GLY A 9 -24.03 20.35 20.81
C GLY A 9 -25.03 19.36 20.20
N PHE A 10 -26.32 19.51 20.48
CA PHE A 10 -27.36 18.66 19.89
C PHE A 10 -27.48 18.86 18.38
N ILE A 11 -27.43 20.10 17.89
CA ILE A 11 -27.51 20.37 16.45
C ILE A 11 -26.31 19.73 15.75
N LEU A 12 -25.10 19.88 16.30
CA LEU A 12 -23.91 19.23 15.75
C LEU A 12 -24.06 17.71 15.74
N THR A 13 -24.45 17.08 16.85
CA THR A 13 -24.62 15.62 16.90
C THR A 13 -25.74 15.12 16.00
N TYR A 14 -26.85 15.85 15.89
CA TYR A 14 -27.96 15.51 15.00
C TYR A 14 -27.59 15.70 13.53
N CYS A 15 -26.89 16.78 13.18
CA CYS A 15 -26.37 17.00 11.83
C CYS A 15 -25.35 15.94 11.46
N ASP A 16 -24.44 15.55 12.36
CA ASP A 16 -23.49 14.46 12.14
C ASP A 16 -24.20 13.11 12.01
N TRP A 17 -25.20 12.84 12.84
CA TRP A 17 -26.01 11.63 12.78
C TRP A 17 -26.83 11.55 11.48
N THR A 18 -27.51 12.62 11.10
CA THR A 18 -28.27 12.69 9.83
C THR A 18 -27.34 12.61 8.63
N SER A 19 -26.20 13.30 8.66
CA SER A 19 -25.15 13.19 7.65
C SER A 19 -24.62 11.77 7.54
N ALA A 20 -24.40 11.06 8.66
CA ALA A 20 -23.97 9.66 8.64
C ALA A 20 -25.01 8.72 8.03
N ILE A 21 -26.31 8.99 8.23
CA ILE A 21 -27.40 8.22 7.63
C ILE A 21 -27.61 8.58 6.16
N PHE A 22 -27.41 9.83 5.79
CA PHE A 22 -27.56 10.33 4.43
C PHE A 22 -26.38 9.93 3.54
N ASN A 23 -25.15 10.07 4.04
CA ASN A 23 -23.92 9.62 3.38
C ASN A 23 -23.75 8.09 3.42
N ALA A 24 -24.56 7.36 4.19
CA ALA A 24 -24.72 5.91 4.07
C ALA A 24 -25.48 5.50 2.78
N GLN A 25 -25.54 6.38 1.78
CA GLN A 25 -25.69 5.99 0.38
C GLN A 25 -24.51 5.15 -0.14
N GLU A 26 -23.35 5.12 0.54
CA GLU A 26 -22.41 4.00 0.34
C GLU A 26 -23.07 2.70 0.87
N PRO A 27 -23.23 1.65 0.05
CA PRO A 27 -24.05 0.49 0.39
C PRO A 27 -23.57 -0.26 1.65
N PHE A 28 -22.32 -0.03 2.09
CA PHE A 28 -21.75 -0.62 3.31
C PHE A 28 -20.72 0.29 4.01
N PRO A 29 -20.59 0.21 5.35
CA PRO A 29 -21.30 -0.69 6.26
C PRO A 29 -22.74 -0.22 6.54
N LEU A 30 -23.69 -1.16 6.54
CA LEU A 30 -25.09 -0.89 6.88
C LEU A 30 -25.19 -0.44 8.35
N ILE A 31 -25.79 0.72 8.57
CA ILE A 31 -26.17 1.18 9.92
C ILE A 31 -27.49 0.51 10.27
N PHE A 32 -27.49 -0.38 11.26
CA PHE A 32 -28.73 -1.01 11.72
C PHE A 32 -29.69 0.03 12.32
N ALA A 33 -30.96 -0.05 11.93
CA ALA A 33 -32.03 0.81 12.43
C ALA A 33 -32.08 0.85 13.96
N SER A 34 -31.80 -0.26 14.65
CA SER A 34 -31.75 -0.31 16.12
C SER A 34 -30.65 0.56 16.72
N ARG A 35 -29.47 0.63 16.08
CA ARG A 35 -28.35 1.47 16.52
C ARG A 35 -28.60 2.93 16.19
N ALA A 36 -29.12 3.21 15.00
CA ALA A 36 -29.53 4.56 14.61
C ALA A 36 -30.62 5.10 15.54
N PHE A 37 -31.63 4.28 15.86
CA PHE A 37 -32.68 4.57 16.84
C PHE A 37 -32.09 4.87 18.21
N ALA A 38 -31.22 4.00 18.74
CA ALA A 38 -30.63 4.19 20.06
C ALA A 38 -29.84 5.50 20.17
N ALA A 39 -29.03 5.82 19.16
CA ALA A 39 -28.28 7.08 19.12
C ALA A 39 -29.20 8.31 19.07
N LEU A 40 -30.23 8.26 18.21
CA LEU A 40 -31.22 9.33 18.08
C LEU A 40 -32.03 9.51 19.38
N PHE A 41 -32.49 8.42 19.97
CA PHE A 41 -33.29 8.41 21.20
C PHE A 41 -32.50 8.93 22.40
N LEU A 42 -31.26 8.49 22.60
CA LEU A 42 -30.41 8.97 23.70
C LEU A 42 -30.08 10.46 23.54
N SER A 43 -29.82 10.93 22.32
CA SER A 43 -29.57 12.34 22.04
C SER A 43 -30.82 13.20 22.31
N PHE A 44 -31.98 12.73 21.88
CA PHE A 44 -33.27 13.38 22.16
C PHE A 44 -33.58 13.40 23.66
N LEU A 45 -33.46 12.27 24.34
CA LEU A 45 -33.73 12.15 25.77
C LEU A 45 -32.81 13.07 26.59
N GLY A 46 -31.51 13.09 26.29
CA GLY A 46 -30.56 13.99 26.95
C GLY A 46 -30.89 15.46 26.73
N GLY A 47 -31.25 15.85 25.50
CA GLY A 47 -31.66 17.21 25.16
C GLY A 47 -32.94 17.65 25.87
N VAL A 48 -33.98 16.82 25.83
CA VAL A 48 -35.28 17.13 26.45
C VAL A 48 -35.19 17.15 27.97
N THR A 49 -34.49 16.19 28.59
CA THR A 49 -34.32 16.16 30.05
C THR A 49 -33.54 17.37 30.56
N PHE A 50 -32.47 17.79 29.86
CA PHE A 50 -31.75 19.02 30.19
C PHE A 50 -32.65 20.25 30.10
N LEU A 51 -33.40 20.39 28.99
CA LEU A 51 -34.31 21.51 28.81
C LEU A 51 -35.43 21.48 29.85
N TYR A 52 -35.95 20.29 30.20
CA TYR A 52 -36.96 20.06 31.24
C TYR A 52 -36.49 20.55 32.61
N ALA A 53 -35.32 20.10 33.04
CA ALA A 53 -34.71 20.55 34.29
C ALA A 53 -34.56 22.07 34.35
N ARG A 54 -34.23 22.72 33.23
CA ARG A 54 -34.07 24.18 33.15
C ARG A 54 -35.35 24.98 33.34
N THR A 55 -36.48 24.55 32.78
CA THR A 55 -37.74 25.30 33.00
C THR A 55 -38.38 25.02 34.35
N VAL A 56 -38.02 23.91 35.00
CA VAL A 56 -38.50 23.58 36.35
C VAL A 56 -37.65 24.28 37.42
N SER A 57 -36.39 24.60 37.12
CA SER A 57 -35.57 25.49 37.94
C SER A 57 -36.20 26.88 37.95
N GLU A 58 -36.71 27.33 39.09
CA GLU A 58 -37.41 28.61 39.26
C GLU A 58 -36.50 29.85 39.04
N ASP A 59 -35.21 29.63 38.78
CA ASP A 59 -34.18 30.67 38.62
C ASP A 59 -34.11 31.30 37.21
N GLU A 60 -34.92 30.85 36.25
CA GLU A 60 -34.85 31.34 34.86
C GLU A 60 -35.85 32.47 34.53
N PRO A 61 -35.37 33.58 33.91
CA PRO A 61 -36.22 34.65 33.39
C PRO A 61 -37.36 34.15 32.48
N PRO A 62 -38.56 34.76 32.52
CA PRO A 62 -39.74 34.32 31.77
C PRO A 62 -39.55 34.19 30.25
N PHE A 63 -38.68 35.02 29.65
CA PHE A 63 -38.36 34.94 28.22
C PHE A 63 -37.59 33.66 27.86
N LEU A 64 -36.72 33.18 28.75
CA LEU A 64 -35.97 31.93 28.56
C LEU A 64 -36.88 30.71 28.72
N CYS A 65 -37.90 30.78 29.57
CA CYS A 65 -38.90 29.72 29.69
C CYS A 65 -39.69 29.50 28.37
N ARG A 66 -40.11 30.59 27.71
CA ARG A 66 -40.74 30.52 26.37
C ARG A 66 -39.77 29.98 25.32
N PHE A 67 -38.54 30.48 25.32
CA PHE A 67 -37.50 30.03 24.39
C PHE A 67 -37.17 28.53 24.55
N ASN A 68 -37.01 28.05 25.78
CA ASN A 68 -36.78 26.63 26.08
C ASN A 68 -37.95 25.74 25.65
N SER A 69 -39.19 26.24 25.78
CA SER A 69 -40.39 25.53 25.30
C SER A 69 -40.41 25.41 23.77
N VAL A 70 -40.03 26.48 23.05
CA VAL A 70 -39.87 26.44 21.58
C VAL A 70 -38.77 25.46 21.17
N ILE A 71 -37.63 25.46 21.86
CA ILE A 71 -36.53 24.52 21.56
C ILE A 71 -36.97 23.07 21.76
N ARG A 72 -37.74 22.75 22.82
CA ARG A 72 -38.25 21.38 23.01
C ARG A 72 -39.15 20.93 21.86
N PHE A 73 -39.99 21.83 21.37
CA PHE A 73 -40.82 21.55 20.20
C PHE A 73 -39.95 21.22 18.98
N LEU A 74 -38.89 22.01 18.73
CA LEU A 74 -37.93 21.76 17.65
C LEU A 74 -37.20 20.41 17.83
N PHE A 75 -36.77 20.06 19.04
CA PHE A 75 -36.12 18.76 19.31
C PHE A 75 -37.06 17.59 19.04
N THR A 76 -38.33 17.73 19.41
CA THR A 76 -39.36 16.71 19.18
C THR A 76 -39.67 16.56 17.69
N LEU A 77 -39.73 17.67 16.95
CA LEU A 77 -39.89 17.66 15.49
C LEU A 77 -38.70 16.97 14.81
N MET A 78 -37.47 17.33 15.19
CA MET A 78 -36.24 16.72 14.66
C MET A 78 -36.16 15.23 15.01
N PHE A 79 -36.56 14.83 16.22
CA PHE A 79 -36.66 13.42 16.59
C PHE A 79 -37.67 12.68 15.70
N GLY A 80 -38.85 13.26 15.48
CA GLY A 80 -39.87 12.69 14.58
C GLY A 80 -39.36 12.50 13.15
N ILE A 81 -38.69 13.51 12.58
CA ILE A 81 -38.03 13.39 11.27
C ILE A 81 -36.97 12.28 11.31
N GLY A 82 -36.13 12.27 12.34
CA GLY A 82 -35.10 11.24 12.51
C GLY A 82 -35.67 9.83 12.57
N LEU A 83 -36.81 9.61 13.24
CA LEU A 83 -37.47 8.31 13.26
C LEU A 83 -37.90 7.87 11.86
N ILE A 84 -38.43 8.78 11.03
CA ILE A 84 -38.77 8.47 9.64
C ILE A 84 -37.53 7.97 8.89
N TRP A 85 -36.37 8.59 9.07
CA TRP A 85 -35.12 8.13 8.47
C TRP A 85 -34.68 6.77 9.00
N VAL A 86 -34.74 6.54 10.32
CA VAL A 86 -34.40 5.26 10.95
C VAL A 86 -35.25 4.11 10.40
N PHE A 87 -36.56 4.32 10.28
CA PHE A 87 -37.47 3.30 9.76
C PHE A 87 -37.28 3.02 8.26
N ASN A 88 -36.77 4.01 7.52
CA ASN A 88 -36.46 3.86 6.10
C ASN A 88 -35.01 3.44 5.82
N GLN A 89 -34.21 3.14 6.84
CA GLN A 89 -32.83 2.66 6.62
C GLN A 89 -32.84 1.30 5.92
N PRO A 90 -32.11 1.14 4.80
CA PRO A 90 -31.98 -0.14 4.14
C PRO A 90 -31.19 -1.11 5.04
N SER A 91 -31.71 -2.33 5.22
CA SER A 91 -30.99 -3.44 5.87
C SER A 91 -30.26 -4.35 4.87
N GLU A 92 -30.35 -4.03 3.59
CA GLU A 92 -29.83 -4.79 2.46
C GLU A 92 -29.30 -3.80 1.40
N GLY A 93 -28.18 -4.11 0.77
CA GLY A 93 -27.63 -3.29 -0.32
C GLY A 93 -28.18 -3.73 -1.68
N HIS A 94 -28.61 -2.80 -2.53
CA HIS A 94 -29.19 -3.08 -3.86
C HIS A 94 -28.15 -3.30 -4.98
N VAL A 95 -26.86 -3.17 -4.65
CA VAL A 95 -25.72 -3.33 -5.57
C VAL A 95 -24.58 -3.97 -4.77
N HIS A 96 -23.86 -4.91 -5.39
CA HIS A 96 -22.69 -5.48 -4.75
C HIS A 96 -21.52 -4.45 -4.77
N PRO A 97 -20.82 -4.21 -3.65
CA PRO A 97 -19.77 -3.19 -3.58
C PRO A 97 -18.65 -3.37 -4.60
N ILE A 98 -18.31 -4.61 -4.96
CA ILE A 98 -17.29 -4.87 -5.99
C ILE A 98 -17.68 -4.24 -7.33
N ASP A 99 -18.97 -4.24 -7.73
CA ASP A 99 -19.37 -3.61 -9.00
C ASP A 99 -19.08 -2.10 -9.00
N LEU A 100 -19.36 -1.43 -7.88
CA LEU A 100 -19.04 -0.01 -7.69
C LEU A 100 -17.52 0.22 -7.67
N LEU A 101 -16.77 -0.63 -6.96
CA LEU A 101 -15.32 -0.53 -6.86
C LEU A 101 -14.60 -0.76 -8.19
N ILE A 102 -15.12 -1.65 -9.03
CA ILE A 102 -14.63 -1.85 -10.40
C ILE A 102 -14.88 -0.59 -11.24
N TYR A 103 -16.07 -0.02 -11.16
CA TYR A 103 -16.40 1.23 -11.87
C TYR A 103 -15.51 2.39 -11.42
N GLU A 104 -15.36 2.58 -10.10
CA GLU A 104 -14.46 3.60 -9.54
C GLU A 104 -13.00 3.35 -9.90
N GLY A 105 -12.56 2.08 -9.89
CA GLY A 105 -11.20 1.68 -10.26
C GLY A 105 -10.87 2.11 -11.69
N LYS A 106 -11.80 1.87 -12.63
CA LYS A 106 -11.68 2.35 -14.01
C LYS A 106 -11.59 3.87 -14.09
N GLN A 107 -12.52 4.60 -13.45
CA GLN A 107 -12.50 6.06 -13.48
C GLN A 107 -11.21 6.65 -12.90
N LYS A 108 -10.76 6.14 -11.75
CA LYS A 108 -9.50 6.55 -11.12
C LYS A 108 -8.32 6.31 -12.04
N HIS A 109 -8.28 5.16 -12.71
CA HIS A 109 -7.21 4.85 -13.65
C HIS A 109 -7.25 5.75 -14.90
N ASP A 110 -8.43 5.99 -15.48
CA ASP A 110 -8.56 6.86 -16.66
C ASP A 110 -8.08 8.29 -16.36
N ILE A 111 -8.44 8.82 -15.19
CA ILE A 111 -7.94 10.13 -14.70
C ILE A 111 -6.42 10.08 -14.54
N TRP A 112 -5.89 9.09 -13.81
CA TRP A 112 -4.46 8.95 -13.59
C TRP A 112 -3.69 8.83 -14.92
N ARG A 113 -4.17 7.99 -15.83
CA ARG A 113 -3.56 7.74 -17.15
C ARG A 113 -3.55 9.00 -18.01
N SER A 114 -4.63 9.78 -17.98
CA SER A 114 -4.70 11.05 -18.71
C SER A 114 -3.66 12.06 -18.21
N GLY A 115 -3.40 12.09 -16.90
CA GLY A 115 -2.34 12.91 -16.32
C GLY A 115 -0.94 12.35 -16.55
N ALA A 116 -0.77 11.03 -16.51
CA ALA A 116 0.52 10.36 -16.65
C ALA A 116 1.10 10.44 -18.08
N LYS A 117 0.23 10.55 -19.09
CA LYS A 117 0.58 10.74 -20.50
C LYS A 117 0.03 12.08 -21.03
N GLY A 118 0.12 13.13 -20.22
CA GLY A 118 -0.44 14.44 -20.55
C GLY A 118 0.34 15.16 -21.65
N SER A 119 1.67 14.99 -21.66
CA SER A 119 2.57 15.70 -22.56
C SER A 119 2.74 14.98 -23.89
N GLY A 120 2.41 15.66 -25.00
CA GLY A 120 2.55 15.17 -26.36
C GLY A 120 3.91 15.47 -27.01
N ASN A 121 4.67 16.41 -26.45
CA ASN A 121 6.00 16.80 -26.92
C ASN A 121 6.90 17.20 -25.74
N LEU A 122 8.19 17.43 -26.01
CA LEU A 122 9.19 17.80 -25.01
C LEU A 122 8.87 19.12 -24.30
N GLU A 123 8.39 20.14 -25.02
CA GLU A 123 8.07 21.45 -24.43
C GLU A 123 6.94 21.34 -23.40
N GLU A 124 5.88 20.61 -23.72
CA GLU A 124 4.78 20.31 -22.78
C GLU A 124 5.28 19.53 -21.56
N ALA A 125 6.14 18.53 -21.75
CA ALA A 125 6.72 17.75 -20.64
C ALA A 125 7.52 18.63 -19.68
N ILE A 126 8.25 19.62 -20.20
CA ILE A 126 8.99 20.60 -19.39
C ILE A 126 8.03 21.51 -18.63
N GLN A 127 6.97 22.01 -19.27
CA GLN A 127 5.97 22.85 -18.62
C GLN A 127 5.25 22.09 -17.50
N VAL A 128 4.83 20.85 -17.75
CA VAL A 128 4.21 19.99 -16.74
C VAL A 128 5.18 19.75 -15.59
N TYR A 129 6.42 19.38 -15.87
CA TYR A 129 7.46 19.20 -14.85
C TYR A 129 7.62 20.44 -13.97
N GLN A 130 7.76 21.63 -14.57
CA GLN A 130 7.91 22.89 -13.84
C GLN A 130 6.68 23.19 -13.00
N SER A 131 5.47 23.00 -13.54
CA SER A 131 4.23 23.23 -12.81
C SER A 131 4.09 22.31 -11.60
N LYS A 132 4.53 21.05 -11.72
CA LYS A 132 4.37 20.01 -10.70
C LYS A 132 5.41 20.11 -9.60
N TYR A 133 6.67 20.37 -9.95
CA TYR A 133 7.80 20.31 -9.03
C TYR A 133 8.41 21.67 -8.69
N ASN A 134 7.95 22.75 -9.34
CA ASN A 134 8.44 24.11 -9.16
C ASN A 134 9.97 24.23 -9.31
N GLN A 135 10.52 23.52 -10.30
CA GLN A 135 11.94 23.53 -10.64
C GLN A 135 12.13 23.17 -12.12
N LEU A 136 13.25 23.56 -12.73
CA LEU A 136 13.61 23.09 -14.08
C LEU A 136 13.90 21.58 -14.06
N PRO A 137 13.64 20.84 -15.14
CA PRO A 137 14.10 19.47 -15.29
C PRO A 137 15.63 19.36 -15.18
N PRO A 138 16.19 18.22 -14.72
CA PRO A 138 17.64 18.03 -14.68
C PRO A 138 18.26 18.06 -16.09
N PRO A 139 19.57 18.35 -16.23
CA PRO A 139 20.32 18.09 -17.46
C PRO A 139 20.06 16.67 -18.02
N GLY A 140 19.97 16.54 -19.34
CA GLY A 140 19.67 15.27 -20.02
C GLY A 140 18.19 14.85 -20.00
N PHE A 141 17.28 15.74 -19.57
CA PHE A 141 15.84 15.46 -19.59
C PHE A 141 15.28 15.24 -20.99
N ASP A 142 15.78 15.98 -21.98
CA ASP A 142 15.49 15.79 -23.41
C ASP A 142 15.91 14.39 -23.89
N ILE A 143 17.12 13.96 -23.52
CA ILE A 143 17.62 12.62 -23.84
C ILE A 143 16.74 11.55 -23.18
N TRP A 144 16.37 11.75 -21.92
CA TRP A 144 15.44 10.85 -21.22
C TRP A 144 14.06 10.81 -21.87
N TYR A 145 13.53 11.96 -22.30
CA TYR A 145 12.25 12.05 -22.98
C TYR A 145 12.29 11.26 -24.29
N GLU A 146 13.31 11.48 -25.12
CA GLU A 146 13.54 10.72 -26.35
C GLU A 146 13.70 9.22 -26.07
N TYR A 147 14.44 8.86 -25.01
CA TYR A 147 14.60 7.47 -24.59
C TYR A 147 13.25 6.80 -24.25
N ALA A 148 12.38 7.52 -23.55
CA ALA A 148 11.04 7.05 -23.16
C ALA A 148 10.09 6.94 -24.36
N ILE A 149 10.09 7.93 -25.26
CA ILE A 149 9.25 7.92 -26.47
C ILE A 149 9.68 6.80 -27.42
N ASN A 150 10.99 6.63 -27.66
CA ASN A 150 11.50 5.57 -28.53
C ASN A 150 11.18 4.15 -28.01
N ARG A 151 10.94 4.00 -26.70
CA ARG A 151 10.50 2.74 -26.05
C ARG A 151 8.97 2.66 -25.87
N SER A 152 8.23 3.56 -26.52
CA SER A 152 6.76 3.60 -26.48
C SER A 152 6.19 3.70 -25.07
N SER A 153 6.83 4.46 -24.18
CA SER A 153 6.31 4.62 -22.82
C SER A 153 4.96 5.32 -22.82
N VAL A 154 4.05 4.82 -21.97
CA VAL A 154 2.75 5.45 -21.72
C VAL A 154 2.75 6.32 -20.46
N VAL A 155 3.90 6.51 -19.80
CA VAL A 155 4.05 7.33 -18.61
C VAL A 155 5.22 8.29 -18.79
N ILE A 156 4.93 9.57 -18.93
CA ILE A 156 5.89 10.66 -19.15
C ILE A 156 5.89 11.65 -17.97
N ASP A 157 4.72 11.94 -17.42
CA ASP A 157 4.56 13.06 -16.48
C ASP A 157 4.34 12.62 -15.02
N ASP A 158 4.15 11.33 -14.78
CA ASP A 158 3.91 10.80 -13.44
C ASP A 158 5.09 10.03 -12.85
N PHE A 159 5.95 10.78 -12.15
CA PHE A 159 7.13 10.30 -11.43
C PHE A 159 7.16 10.82 -9.98
N ASP A 160 5.98 11.07 -9.38
CA ASP A 160 5.86 11.70 -8.07
C ASP A 160 6.49 10.91 -6.94
N GLN A 161 6.53 9.58 -7.07
CA GLN A 161 7.22 8.72 -6.12
C GLN A 161 8.71 9.06 -6.03
N ILE A 162 9.39 9.28 -7.16
CA ILE A 162 10.80 9.71 -7.21
C ILE A 162 10.96 11.02 -6.46
N TYR A 163 10.13 12.01 -6.77
CA TYR A 163 10.21 13.31 -6.14
C TYR A 163 9.96 13.23 -4.62
N ALA A 164 8.95 12.46 -4.19
CA ALA A 164 8.61 12.28 -2.79
C ALA A 164 9.72 11.59 -1.99
N ASP A 165 10.40 10.61 -2.59
CA ASP A 165 11.51 9.88 -1.98
C ASP A 165 12.77 10.74 -1.88
N LEU A 166 13.05 11.57 -2.89
CA LEU A 166 14.24 12.42 -2.94
C LEU A 166 14.10 13.74 -2.19
N LEU A 167 12.88 14.26 -1.99
CA LEU A 167 12.63 15.57 -1.39
C LEU A 167 13.35 15.79 -0.04
N PRO A 168 13.35 14.85 0.93
CA PRO A 168 14.04 15.07 2.21
C PRO A 168 15.55 15.28 2.07
N PHE A 169 16.18 14.66 1.07
CA PHE A 169 17.62 14.75 0.86
C PHE A 169 18.05 16.13 0.33
N ARG A 170 17.14 16.89 -0.29
CA ARG A 170 17.42 18.26 -0.76
C ARG A 170 17.81 19.20 0.39
N ALA A 171 17.37 18.92 1.61
CA ALA A 171 17.78 19.68 2.80
C ALA A 171 19.24 19.46 3.21
N LEU A 172 19.89 18.40 2.73
CA LEU A 172 21.30 18.12 2.99
C LEU A 172 22.18 18.82 1.94
N ALA A 173 23.41 19.18 2.30
CA ALA A 173 24.38 19.66 1.31
C ALA A 173 24.79 18.52 0.36
N PRO A 174 25.04 18.77 -0.94
CA PRO A 174 25.39 17.71 -1.90
C PRO A 174 26.61 16.90 -1.45
N ALA A 175 27.68 17.57 -1.00
CA ALA A 175 28.87 16.93 -0.42
C ALA A 175 28.56 16.01 0.77
N LYS A 176 27.55 16.35 1.60
CA LYS A 176 27.12 15.49 2.71
C LYS A 176 26.44 14.23 2.20
N ILE A 177 25.64 14.32 1.14
CA ILE A 177 25.00 13.15 0.51
C ILE A 177 26.06 12.21 -0.06
N ARG A 178 27.05 12.75 -0.79
CA ARG A 178 28.18 11.97 -1.33
C ARG A 178 28.98 11.28 -0.23
N SER A 179 29.30 12.02 0.84
CA SER A 179 29.99 11.48 2.02
C SER A 179 29.19 10.36 2.72
N LEU A 180 27.87 10.53 2.90
CA LEU A 180 27.02 9.48 3.48
C LEU A 180 26.97 8.23 2.59
N THR A 181 26.86 8.40 1.28
CA THR A 181 26.86 7.29 0.31
C THR A 181 28.15 6.50 0.40
N GLN A 182 29.29 7.18 0.43
CA GLN A 182 30.59 6.54 0.57
C GLN A 182 30.74 5.81 1.91
N GLN A 183 30.35 6.42 3.03
CA GLN A 183 30.37 5.78 4.36
C GLN A 183 29.46 4.54 4.43
N LEU A 184 28.32 4.57 3.74
CA LEU A 184 27.42 3.41 3.65
C LEU A 184 28.08 2.27 2.90
N ALA A 185 28.70 2.56 1.76
CA ALA A 185 29.28 1.59 0.84
C ALA A 185 30.59 0.97 1.34
N THR A 186 31.48 1.75 1.97
CA THR A 186 32.81 1.28 2.35
C THR A 186 32.83 0.48 3.66
N ASN A 187 31.78 0.59 4.48
CA ASN A 187 31.72 -0.11 5.75
C ASN A 187 31.08 -1.52 5.58
N PRO A 188 31.84 -2.61 5.82
CA PRO A 188 31.40 -3.98 5.58
C PRO A 188 30.27 -4.45 6.53
N PHE A 189 30.03 -3.74 7.64
CA PHE A 189 28.97 -4.09 8.60
C PHE A 189 27.59 -3.56 8.20
N ASN A 190 27.48 -2.79 7.13
CA ASN A 190 26.23 -2.17 6.73
C ASN A 190 25.27 -3.09 5.96
N ASP A 191 25.75 -4.24 5.45
CA ASP A 191 25.03 -5.06 4.45
C ASP A 191 24.49 -4.20 3.28
N ILE A 192 25.36 -3.32 2.79
CA ILE A 192 25.14 -2.47 1.62
C ILE A 192 26.05 -2.96 0.51
N GLY A 193 25.54 -2.99 -0.72
CA GLY A 193 26.37 -3.14 -1.91
C GLY A 193 26.32 -1.85 -2.70
N ALA A 194 27.40 -1.49 -3.39
CA ALA A 194 27.48 -0.24 -4.11
C ALA A 194 27.91 -0.42 -5.57
N LEU A 195 27.65 0.61 -6.36
CA LEU A 195 28.27 0.78 -7.67
C LEU A 195 28.62 2.25 -7.90
N SER A 196 29.56 2.46 -8.80
CA SER A 196 30.01 3.77 -9.27
C SER A 196 29.73 3.89 -10.77
N ILE A 197 29.31 5.07 -11.21
CA ILE A 197 29.19 5.43 -12.63
C ILE A 197 30.26 6.47 -12.91
N ARG A 198 31.14 6.19 -13.88
CA ARG A 198 32.23 7.09 -14.29
C ARG A 198 32.33 7.13 -15.79
N ASN A 199 32.29 8.34 -16.38
CA ASN A 199 32.37 8.55 -17.82
C ASN A 199 31.45 7.61 -18.61
N GLY A 200 30.19 7.53 -18.16
CA GLY A 200 29.18 6.66 -18.78
C GLY A 200 29.34 5.16 -18.57
N SER A 201 30.32 4.71 -17.78
CA SER A 201 30.58 3.29 -17.51
C SER A 201 30.20 2.92 -16.08
N VAL A 202 29.53 1.78 -15.91
CA VAL A 202 29.11 1.26 -14.60
C VAL A 202 30.17 0.31 -14.04
N ARG A 203 30.53 0.48 -12.77
CA ARG A 203 31.44 -0.41 -12.05
C ARG A 203 30.85 -0.80 -10.70
N VAL A 204 30.57 -2.09 -10.54
CA VAL A 204 30.07 -2.68 -9.29
C VAL A 204 31.22 -2.85 -8.30
N GLN A 205 30.98 -2.54 -7.02
CA GLN A 205 31.96 -2.69 -5.94
C GLN A 205 32.35 -4.17 -5.77
N GLU A 206 33.63 -4.43 -5.50
CA GLU A 206 34.10 -5.78 -5.19
C GLU A 206 33.76 -6.17 -3.74
N GLY A 207 33.77 -7.48 -3.45
CA GLY A 207 33.56 -7.97 -2.08
C GLY A 207 32.11 -7.89 -1.58
N ILE A 208 31.14 -7.54 -2.43
CA ILE A 208 29.71 -7.67 -2.10
C ILE A 208 29.42 -9.14 -1.74
N LYS A 209 28.67 -9.35 -0.65
CA LYS A 209 28.27 -10.67 -0.16
C LYS A 209 27.72 -11.53 -1.32
N PRO A 210 28.36 -12.67 -1.67
CA PRO A 210 28.03 -13.41 -2.90
C PRO A 210 26.56 -13.83 -3.03
N THR A 211 25.90 -14.15 -1.91
CA THR A 211 24.48 -14.54 -1.89
C THR A 211 23.53 -13.40 -2.28
N HIS A 212 23.96 -12.14 -2.20
CA HIS A 212 23.16 -10.94 -2.47
C HIS A 212 23.70 -10.10 -3.63
N ALA A 213 24.90 -10.41 -4.15
CA ALA A 213 25.55 -9.67 -5.23
C ALA A 213 24.69 -9.55 -6.50
N TRP A 214 23.80 -10.53 -6.75
CA TRP A 214 22.86 -10.49 -7.87
C TRP A 214 21.96 -9.23 -7.86
N MET A 215 21.68 -8.63 -6.70
CA MET A 215 20.86 -7.42 -6.60
C MET A 215 21.58 -6.24 -7.24
N VAL A 216 22.85 -6.01 -6.90
CA VAL A 216 23.63 -4.90 -7.43
C VAL A 216 24.04 -5.15 -8.88
N LEU A 217 24.38 -6.39 -9.22
CA LEU A 217 24.66 -6.79 -10.61
C LEU A 217 23.43 -6.59 -11.51
N GLY A 218 22.24 -6.96 -11.05
CA GLY A 218 21.01 -6.73 -11.82
C GLY A 218 20.64 -5.25 -11.90
N ALA A 219 20.92 -4.45 -10.86
CA ALA A 219 20.78 -2.98 -10.94
C ALA A 219 21.75 -2.38 -11.97
N ALA A 220 23.00 -2.83 -11.98
CA ALA A 220 23.99 -2.43 -12.99
C ALA A 220 23.53 -2.78 -14.41
N GLN A 221 22.97 -3.98 -14.62
CA GLN A 221 22.43 -4.41 -15.91
C GLN A 221 21.29 -3.50 -16.41
N ILE A 222 20.46 -2.95 -15.53
CA ILE A 222 19.44 -1.97 -15.91
C ILE A 222 20.11 -0.66 -16.34
N ILE A 223 21.06 -0.17 -15.54
CA ILE A 223 21.73 1.13 -15.72
C ILE A 223 22.60 1.16 -16.98
N GLU A 224 23.28 0.06 -17.32
CA GLU A 224 24.15 -0.05 -18.51
C GLU A 224 23.44 0.31 -19.82
N ASN A 225 22.10 0.18 -19.90
CA ASN A 225 21.33 0.55 -21.08
C ASN A 225 21.27 2.07 -21.36
N PHE A 226 21.57 2.90 -20.36
CA PHE A 226 21.47 4.36 -20.45
C PHE A 226 22.60 5.10 -19.71
N SER A 227 23.61 4.39 -19.22
CA SER A 227 24.67 4.95 -18.38
C SER A 227 25.48 6.03 -19.08
N GLN A 228 25.63 5.96 -20.41
CA GLN A 228 26.31 6.96 -21.22
C GLN A 228 25.71 8.37 -21.14
N TYR A 229 24.46 8.49 -20.68
CA TYR A 229 23.77 9.77 -20.53
C TYR A 229 23.73 10.27 -19.08
N LEU A 230 24.30 9.51 -18.15
CA LEU A 230 24.32 9.86 -16.73
C LEU A 230 25.62 10.58 -16.36
N PRO A 231 25.55 11.51 -15.39
CA PRO A 231 26.76 12.08 -14.80
C PRO A 231 27.42 11.10 -13.83
N ASP A 232 28.65 11.43 -13.42
CA ASP A 232 29.37 10.64 -12.43
C ASP A 232 28.67 10.67 -11.06
N MET A 233 28.44 9.47 -10.51
CA MET A 233 27.77 9.28 -9.22
C MET A 233 28.07 7.91 -8.60
N ASP A 234 27.90 7.82 -7.28
CA ASP A 234 27.88 6.54 -6.56
C ASP A 234 26.48 6.25 -6.00
N LEU A 235 26.15 4.96 -5.92
CA LEU A 235 24.86 4.46 -5.45
C LEU A 235 25.08 3.37 -4.38
N ALA A 236 24.30 3.43 -3.30
CA ALA A 236 24.33 2.47 -2.20
C ALA A 236 23.00 1.70 -2.13
N PHE A 237 23.04 0.39 -2.34
CA PHE A 237 21.89 -0.50 -2.39
C PHE A 237 21.75 -1.32 -1.13
N ASN A 238 20.53 -1.38 -0.60
CA ASN A 238 20.14 -2.31 0.44
C ASN A 238 20.22 -3.75 -0.07
N LEU A 239 20.98 -4.60 0.64
CA LEU A 239 21.06 -6.03 0.32
C LEU A 239 20.03 -6.87 1.10
N ASN A 240 19.29 -6.29 2.05
CA ASN A 240 18.26 -7.01 2.81
C ASN A 240 16.87 -6.83 2.17
N ASP A 241 15.96 -7.76 2.47
CA ASP A 241 14.58 -7.69 1.99
C ASP A 241 13.81 -6.54 2.67
N GLU A 242 14.09 -6.27 3.95
CA GLU A 242 13.44 -5.24 4.73
C GLU A 242 14.02 -3.83 4.48
N PRO A 243 13.19 -2.75 4.52
CA PRO A 243 13.64 -1.36 4.41
C PRO A 243 14.47 -0.93 5.61
N ARG A 244 15.26 0.13 5.44
CA ARG A 244 16.39 0.46 6.31
C ARG A 244 16.28 1.82 6.99
N VAL A 245 15.53 2.76 6.42
CA VAL A 245 15.58 4.18 6.81
C VAL A 245 14.25 4.60 7.43
N ALA A 246 14.15 4.58 8.75
CA ALA A 246 12.94 4.89 9.53
C ALA A 246 13.09 6.23 10.27
N VAL A 247 13.15 7.34 9.52
CA VAL A 247 13.35 8.68 10.12
C VAL A 247 12.10 9.08 10.93
N PRO A 248 12.24 9.49 12.21
CA PRO A 248 11.12 10.00 12.98
C PRO A 248 10.42 11.17 12.29
N TRP A 249 9.10 11.22 12.40
CA TRP A 249 8.24 12.14 11.66
C TRP A 249 8.65 13.59 11.84
N GLU A 250 8.93 14.01 13.08
CA GLU A 250 9.28 15.40 13.41
C GLU A 250 10.56 15.83 12.68
N LYS A 251 11.54 14.93 12.60
CA LYS A 251 12.81 15.16 11.90
C LYS A 251 12.61 15.17 10.38
N LEU A 252 11.86 14.21 9.85
CA LEU A 252 11.56 14.14 8.42
C LEU A 252 10.75 15.36 7.95
N ALA A 253 9.76 15.80 8.74
CA ALA A 253 8.95 16.97 8.45
C ALA A 253 9.81 18.25 8.43
N ALA A 254 10.75 18.40 9.38
CA ALA A 254 11.69 19.52 9.37
C ALA A 254 12.57 19.53 8.11
N LEU A 255 13.10 18.36 7.71
CA LEU A 255 13.91 18.23 6.48
C LEU A 255 13.07 18.54 5.23
N LYS A 256 11.83 18.04 5.13
CA LYS A 256 10.94 18.37 4.02
C LYS A 256 10.66 19.86 3.97
N ASN A 257 10.22 20.48 5.07
CA ASN A 257 9.96 21.92 5.12
C ASN A 257 11.18 22.77 4.72
N GLN A 258 12.38 22.35 5.15
CA GLN A 258 13.63 23.00 4.74
C GLN A 258 13.88 22.83 3.23
N ALA A 259 13.69 21.64 2.67
CA ALA A 259 13.82 21.38 1.24
C ALA A 259 12.83 22.22 0.40
N GLU A 260 11.59 22.38 0.87
CA GLU A 260 10.55 23.14 0.17
C GLU A 260 10.81 24.66 0.19
N THR A 261 11.38 25.18 1.29
CA THR A 261 11.76 26.60 1.38
C THR A 261 13.00 26.95 0.56
N GLN A 262 13.88 25.97 0.31
CA GLN A 262 15.06 26.10 -0.56
C GLN A 262 14.75 25.89 -2.06
N ARG A 263 13.48 25.90 -2.47
CA ARG A 263 13.08 25.72 -3.87
C ARG A 263 13.49 26.91 -4.75
N PHE A 264 13.75 26.60 -6.02
CA PHE A 264 14.50 27.45 -6.94
C PHE A 264 13.64 28.63 -7.44
N PRO A 265 14.02 29.90 -7.18
CA PRO A 265 13.23 31.04 -7.62
C PRO A 265 13.25 31.17 -9.15
N PRO A 266 12.11 31.49 -9.79
CA PRO A 266 12.02 31.60 -11.26
C PRO A 266 13.02 32.56 -11.90
N SER A 267 13.44 33.61 -11.17
CA SER A 267 14.44 34.58 -11.63
C SER A 267 15.82 33.98 -11.91
N LYS A 268 16.12 32.77 -11.41
CA LYS A 268 17.39 32.08 -11.64
C LYS A 268 17.37 31.17 -12.87
N TYR A 269 16.21 30.94 -13.51
CA TYR A 269 16.14 30.08 -14.70
C TYR A 269 16.93 30.63 -15.90
N ASN A 270 17.02 31.96 -16.03
CA ASN A 270 17.80 32.60 -17.10
C ASN A 270 19.33 32.37 -16.99
N ASN A 271 19.81 31.94 -15.82
CA ASN A 271 21.23 31.66 -15.54
C ASN A 271 21.47 30.16 -15.29
N ALA A 272 20.56 29.29 -15.76
CA ALA A 272 20.68 27.85 -15.55
C ALA A 272 21.85 27.27 -16.36
N HIS A 273 22.58 26.35 -15.75
CA HIS A 273 23.57 25.53 -16.43
C HIS A 273 22.90 24.27 -16.97
N ILE A 274 23.05 24.08 -18.28
CA ILE A 274 22.49 22.93 -19.01
C ILE A 274 23.39 21.69 -18.82
N ASP A 275 24.68 21.88 -18.53
CA ASP A 275 25.65 20.80 -18.36
C ASP A 275 25.99 20.51 -16.89
N TRP A 276 26.26 19.22 -16.62
CA TRP A 276 26.78 18.74 -15.33
C TRP A 276 28.11 19.40 -14.94
N SER A 277 28.43 19.39 -13.64
CA SER A 277 29.75 19.85 -13.17
C SER A 277 30.87 19.00 -13.79
N PRO A 278 31.95 19.60 -14.32
CA PRO A 278 33.02 18.85 -15.01
C PRO A 278 33.81 17.96 -14.04
N ASP A 279 34.04 18.41 -12.81
CA ASP A 279 34.91 17.74 -11.84
C ASP A 279 34.14 16.77 -10.93
N ARG A 280 33.01 16.20 -11.40
CA ARG A 280 32.14 15.38 -10.55
C ARG A 280 32.83 14.15 -9.99
N ASP A 281 33.63 13.43 -10.80
CA ASP A 281 34.41 12.28 -10.34
C ASP A 281 35.24 12.63 -9.09
N GLU A 282 35.95 13.76 -9.11
CA GLU A 282 36.80 14.22 -8.02
C GLU A 282 36.02 14.51 -6.72
N THR A 283 34.72 14.77 -6.82
CA THR A 283 33.86 15.03 -5.66
C THR A 283 33.37 13.77 -4.95
N TRP A 284 33.57 12.58 -5.54
CA TRP A 284 33.22 11.29 -4.98
C TRP A 284 34.46 10.59 -4.45
N ALA A 285 34.49 10.34 -3.14
CA ALA A 285 35.56 9.56 -2.55
C ALA A 285 35.49 8.09 -3.01
N PRO A 286 36.63 7.39 -3.15
CA PRO A 286 36.64 5.99 -3.57
C PRO A 286 35.77 5.09 -2.69
N LEU A 287 35.07 4.14 -3.33
CA LEU A 287 34.28 3.09 -2.67
C LEU A 287 35.13 1.93 -2.14
N GLU A 288 36.44 1.93 -2.48
CA GLU A 288 37.42 0.91 -2.11
C GLU A 288 38.76 1.55 -1.76
N PRO A 289 39.55 0.95 -0.87
CA PRO A 289 39.25 -0.27 -0.10
C PRO A 289 38.20 -0.05 1.00
N PRO A 290 37.67 -1.12 1.63
CA PRO A 290 36.76 -0.99 2.77
C PRO A 290 37.33 -0.12 3.89
N ASP A 291 36.48 0.70 4.51
CA ASP A 291 36.86 1.45 5.71
C ASP A 291 37.10 0.49 6.88
N ARG A 292 38.04 0.85 7.77
CA ARG A 292 38.41 0.09 8.97
C ARG A 292 37.52 0.44 10.17
N THR A 293 36.55 1.34 10.01
CA THR A 293 35.61 1.68 11.07
C THR A 293 34.71 0.51 11.44
N THR A 294 34.47 0.34 12.75
CA THR A 294 33.48 -0.61 13.29
C THR A 294 32.14 0.05 13.57
N HIS A 295 32.06 1.38 13.47
CA HIS A 295 30.82 2.12 13.72
C HIS A 295 29.91 2.08 12.51
N THR A 296 28.70 1.54 12.69
CA THR A 296 27.63 1.55 11.68
C THR A 296 26.49 2.49 12.10
N VAL A 297 25.83 3.10 11.13
CA VAL A 297 24.60 3.89 11.32
C VAL A 297 23.35 3.02 11.51
N PHE A 298 23.46 1.71 11.26
CA PHE A 298 22.38 0.75 11.38
C PHE A 298 22.42 0.01 12.71
N ILE A 299 21.24 -0.12 13.32
CA ILE A 299 21.02 -0.91 14.53
C ILE A 299 20.33 -2.20 14.13
N ASP A 300 20.92 -3.36 14.49
CA ASP A 300 20.26 -4.64 14.28
C ASP A 300 19.06 -4.79 15.24
N SER A 301 17.88 -4.81 14.64
CA SER A 301 16.62 -5.00 15.33
C SER A 301 15.81 -6.20 14.81
N SER A 302 16.51 -7.20 14.30
CA SER A 302 15.94 -8.47 13.89
C SER A 302 15.32 -9.22 15.09
N PHE A 303 14.36 -10.08 14.79
CA PHE A 303 13.76 -11.05 15.71
C PHE A 303 13.02 -10.46 16.92
N LYS A 304 12.52 -9.23 16.82
CA LYS A 304 11.73 -8.58 17.87
C LYS A 304 10.67 -7.67 17.28
N ASN A 305 9.70 -7.27 18.09
CA ASN A 305 8.67 -6.34 17.64
C ASN A 305 9.27 -4.95 17.44
N ILE A 306 9.16 -4.42 16.23
CA ILE A 306 9.77 -3.13 15.84
C ILE A 306 8.76 -1.99 15.82
N PHE A 307 7.47 -2.28 16.00
CA PHE A 307 6.40 -1.32 15.73
C PHE A 307 6.53 -0.08 16.61
N ASP A 308 6.74 -0.27 17.91
CA ASP A 308 6.77 0.85 18.86
C ASP A 308 8.04 1.70 18.76
N GLN A 309 9.17 1.06 18.48
CA GLN A 309 10.47 1.73 18.46
C GLN A 309 10.78 2.42 17.13
N TYR A 310 10.38 1.83 16.01
CA TYR A 310 10.79 2.30 14.68
C TYR A 310 9.64 2.70 13.79
N VAL A 311 8.47 2.07 13.91
CA VAL A 311 7.33 2.33 13.00
C VAL A 311 6.45 3.46 13.52
N ARG A 312 6.04 3.40 14.79
CA ARG A 312 5.25 4.45 15.43
C ARG A 312 5.93 5.83 15.33
N PRO A 313 7.26 5.98 15.49
CA PRO A 313 7.91 7.26 15.35
C PRO A 313 7.88 7.90 13.97
N THR A 314 7.72 7.14 12.88
CA THR A 314 7.63 7.70 11.52
C THR A 314 6.27 8.35 11.23
N CYS A 315 5.30 8.14 12.12
CA CYS A 315 3.94 8.65 11.95
C CYS A 315 3.72 10.05 12.56
N PRO A 316 2.82 10.86 11.96
CA PRO A 316 2.44 12.17 12.50
C PRO A 316 1.97 12.08 13.96
N PRO A 317 2.29 13.04 14.85
CA PRO A 317 1.95 13.01 16.27
C PRO A 317 0.47 12.76 16.59
N GLY A 318 -0.45 13.23 15.74
CA GLY A 318 -1.90 13.04 15.89
C GLY A 318 -2.45 11.71 15.36
N SER A 319 -1.61 10.82 14.83
CA SER A 319 -2.04 9.57 14.22
C SER A 319 -2.51 8.54 15.26
N LYS A 320 -3.34 7.58 14.83
CA LYS A 320 -3.80 6.49 15.73
C LYS A 320 -2.66 5.55 16.13
N ALA A 321 -1.68 5.31 15.25
CA ALA A 321 -0.47 4.55 15.59
C ALA A 321 0.32 5.22 16.73
N ARG A 322 0.30 6.56 16.82
CA ARG A 322 0.93 7.32 17.91
C ARG A 322 0.10 7.30 19.19
N SER A 323 -1.23 7.31 19.12
CA SER A 323 -2.08 7.52 20.31
C SER A 323 -2.79 6.27 20.86
N GLN A 324 -2.84 5.17 20.10
CA GLN A 324 -3.62 3.99 20.45
C GLN A 324 -2.79 2.70 20.46
N ARG A 325 -3.27 1.72 21.23
CA ARG A 325 -2.75 0.34 21.31
C ARG A 325 -3.93 -0.61 21.23
N ILE A 326 -3.85 -1.58 20.32
CA ILE A 326 -4.89 -2.59 20.14
C ILE A 326 -4.43 -3.87 20.85
N TRP A 327 -4.99 -4.11 22.03
CA TRP A 327 -4.69 -5.29 22.84
C TRP A 327 -5.55 -6.50 22.46
N ASP A 328 -6.75 -6.24 21.93
CA ASP A 328 -7.60 -7.29 21.40
C ASP A 328 -7.08 -7.75 20.04
N LYS A 329 -6.40 -8.90 20.06
CA LYS A 329 -5.87 -9.58 18.87
C LYS A 329 -6.86 -10.59 18.30
N ARG A 330 -7.98 -10.84 18.99
CA ARG A 330 -8.96 -11.85 18.61
C ARG A 330 -10.02 -11.27 17.67
N ASN A 331 -10.50 -10.07 17.99
CA ASN A 331 -11.53 -9.42 17.20
C ASN A 331 -10.94 -8.46 16.15
N LEU A 332 -11.70 -8.26 15.09
CA LEU A 332 -11.34 -7.37 14.00
C LEU A 332 -11.40 -5.90 14.45
N CYS A 333 -10.32 -5.12 14.26
CA CYS A 333 -10.33 -3.68 14.52
C CYS A 333 -11.13 -2.93 13.44
N LEU A 334 -12.45 -2.84 13.58
CA LEU A 334 -13.32 -2.15 12.61
C LEU A 334 -12.95 -0.66 12.44
N SER A 335 -12.48 0.00 13.49
CA SER A 335 -12.06 1.42 13.43
C SER A 335 -10.72 1.63 12.70
N CYS A 336 -9.92 0.58 12.56
CA CYS A 336 -8.67 0.57 11.78
C CYS A 336 -8.96 0.36 10.28
N ILE A 337 -10.02 -0.41 9.97
CA ILE A 337 -10.44 -0.79 8.61
C ILE A 337 -11.30 0.29 7.93
N ARG A 338 -12.21 0.89 8.70
CA ARG A 338 -13.22 1.85 8.18
C ARG A 338 -12.66 2.93 7.23
N PRO A 339 -11.46 3.50 7.44
CA PRO A 339 -10.94 4.53 6.54
C PRO A 339 -10.62 4.04 5.11
N HIS A 340 -10.35 2.76 4.89
CA HIS A 340 -9.91 2.23 3.60
C HIS A 340 -10.82 1.15 3.00
N SER A 341 -11.96 0.84 3.62
CA SER A 341 -12.86 -0.23 3.15
C SER A 341 -14.30 0.23 3.00
N MET A 342 -14.96 -0.35 2.00
CA MET A 342 -16.41 -0.35 1.82
C MET A 342 -16.94 -1.71 2.28
N GLY A 343 -17.29 -1.81 3.57
CA GLY A 343 -17.60 -3.09 4.19
C GLY A 343 -16.38 -4.03 4.19
N HIS A 344 -16.50 -5.17 3.52
CA HIS A 344 -15.44 -6.18 3.40
C HIS A 344 -14.37 -5.86 2.36
N PHE A 345 -14.61 -4.89 1.48
CA PHE A 345 -13.80 -4.70 0.28
C PHE A 345 -12.95 -3.44 0.39
N THR A 346 -11.66 -3.56 0.10
CA THR A 346 -10.72 -2.44 0.17
C THR A 346 -11.04 -1.40 -0.89
N LYS A 347 -11.43 -0.18 -0.51
CA LYS A 347 -11.77 0.92 -1.43
C LYS A 347 -10.58 1.81 -1.80
N ASP A 348 -9.64 1.95 -0.87
CA ASP A 348 -8.46 2.81 -1.05
C ASP A 348 -7.21 2.04 -0.62
N TRP A 349 -6.42 1.59 -1.59
CA TRP A 349 -5.20 0.83 -1.34
C TRP A 349 -4.09 1.67 -0.72
N LYS A 350 -4.01 2.96 -1.07
CA LYS A 350 -3.02 3.89 -0.50
C LYS A 350 -3.28 4.09 0.98
N VAL A 351 -4.54 4.23 1.38
CA VAL A 351 -4.92 4.28 2.79
C VAL A 351 -4.76 2.89 3.43
N ALA A 352 -5.13 1.79 2.78
CA ALA A 352 -4.97 0.44 3.34
C ALA A 352 -3.50 0.07 3.68
N THR A 353 -2.54 0.66 2.97
CA THR A 353 -1.09 0.49 3.22
C THR A 353 -0.49 1.62 4.07
N ASP A 354 -1.29 2.61 4.49
CA ASP A 354 -0.87 3.62 5.46
C ASP A 354 -0.88 3.03 6.88
N ILE A 355 0.31 2.82 7.41
CA ILE A 355 0.53 2.26 8.75
C ILE A 355 0.05 3.20 9.87
N CYS A 356 -0.06 4.51 9.60
CA CYS A 356 -0.21 5.51 10.65
C CYS A 356 -1.61 5.60 11.26
N HIS A 357 -2.65 5.20 10.53
CA HIS A 357 -4.01 5.11 11.10
C HIS A 357 -4.35 3.70 11.62
N GLN A 358 -3.44 2.72 11.52
CA GLN A 358 -3.70 1.30 11.80
C GLN A 358 -2.84 0.73 12.95
N PRO A 359 -3.13 1.07 14.21
CA PRO A 359 -2.36 0.60 15.37
C PRO A 359 -2.39 -0.93 15.59
N ASP A 360 -3.35 -1.66 15.01
CA ASP A 360 -3.43 -3.12 15.08
C ASP A 360 -2.41 -3.83 14.20
N LEU A 361 -1.87 -3.17 13.16
CA LEU A 361 -0.83 -3.74 12.30
C LEU A 361 0.41 -4.17 13.08
N ALA A 362 0.67 -3.58 14.26
CA ALA A 362 1.72 -3.98 15.19
C ALA A 362 1.79 -5.49 15.46
N THR A 363 0.69 -6.23 15.21
CA THR A 363 0.60 -7.68 15.40
C THR A 363 0.08 -8.46 14.18
N LEU A 364 0.01 -7.84 13.00
CA LEU A 364 -0.58 -8.44 11.80
C LEU A 364 0.39 -8.57 10.61
N SER A 365 1.69 -8.35 10.83
CA SER A 365 2.73 -8.49 9.81
C SER A 365 4.03 -9.05 10.41
N GLY A 366 4.66 -10.00 9.71
CA GLY A 366 5.97 -10.54 10.07
C GLY A 366 7.04 -9.44 10.19
N PHE A 367 7.00 -8.44 9.30
CA PHE A 367 7.90 -7.30 9.33
C PHE A 367 7.84 -6.51 10.64
N PHE A 368 6.64 -6.35 11.22
CA PHE A 368 6.47 -5.62 12.48
C PHE A 368 6.68 -6.48 13.72
N LEU A 369 6.27 -7.75 13.67
CA LEU A 369 6.32 -8.66 14.80
C LEU A 369 7.72 -9.15 15.13
N SER A 370 8.47 -9.53 14.09
CA SER A 370 9.77 -10.19 14.21
C SER A 370 10.42 -10.32 12.82
N PRO A 371 10.95 -9.24 12.24
CA PRO A 371 11.58 -9.28 10.93
C PRO A 371 12.87 -10.10 10.97
N ALA A 372 13.28 -10.65 9.82
CA ALA A 372 14.35 -11.65 9.76
C ALA A 372 15.75 -11.02 9.67
N SER A 373 15.89 -9.90 8.98
CA SER A 373 17.19 -9.24 8.70
C SER A 373 17.10 -7.71 8.83
N PHE A 374 16.32 -7.23 9.80
CA PHE A 374 16.06 -5.82 9.98
C PHE A 374 17.19 -5.11 10.72
N ARG A 375 18.10 -4.49 9.97
CA ARG A 375 18.94 -3.41 10.50
C ARG A 375 18.42 -2.06 10.02
N VAL A 376 18.30 -1.12 10.94
CA VAL A 376 17.53 0.11 10.72
C VAL A 376 18.30 1.31 11.23
N THR A 377 18.07 2.47 10.60
CA THR A 377 18.51 3.76 11.11
C THR A 377 17.36 4.74 11.22
N GLN A 378 17.48 5.67 12.17
CA GLN A 378 16.57 6.82 12.34
C GLN A 378 17.19 8.12 11.78
N GLU A 379 18.35 8.01 11.13
CA GLU A 379 19.02 9.08 10.39
C GLU A 379 18.63 9.03 8.91
N LEU A 380 18.51 10.19 8.27
CA LEU A 380 18.27 10.24 6.82
C LEU A 380 19.59 9.90 6.10
N VAL A 381 19.64 8.75 5.45
CA VAL A 381 20.81 8.25 4.70
C VAL A 381 20.39 7.70 3.34
N PRO A 382 21.22 7.82 2.29
CA PRO A 382 20.82 7.53 0.91
C PRO A 382 20.95 6.05 0.57
N VAL A 383 19.92 5.28 0.92
CA VAL A 383 19.84 3.84 0.67
C VAL A 383 18.78 3.56 -0.40
N PHE A 384 19.19 2.92 -1.49
CA PHE A 384 18.30 2.45 -2.56
C PHE A 384 17.78 1.06 -2.21
N SER A 385 16.46 0.91 -2.11
CA SER A 385 15.80 -0.36 -1.77
C SER A 385 14.79 -0.75 -2.84
N GLN A 386 14.65 -2.07 -3.07
CA GLN A 386 13.72 -2.62 -4.07
C GLN A 386 12.25 -2.42 -3.68
N SER A 387 11.99 -2.22 -2.39
CA SER A 387 10.69 -1.88 -1.83
C SER A 387 10.84 -1.11 -0.52
N SER A 388 9.77 -0.46 -0.09
CA SER A 388 9.70 0.23 1.20
C SER A 388 8.28 0.15 1.77
N ILE A 389 8.05 0.67 2.97
CA ILE A 389 6.72 0.75 3.58
C ILE A 389 6.36 2.23 3.84
N SER A 390 5.09 2.53 4.08
CA SER A 390 4.70 3.89 4.46
C SER A 390 5.49 4.34 5.70
N GLY A 391 5.96 5.59 5.72
CA GLY A 391 6.79 6.16 6.80
C GLY A 391 8.30 5.91 6.69
N PHE A 392 8.76 4.95 5.89
CA PHE A 392 10.20 4.73 5.64
C PHE A 392 10.69 5.60 4.48
N ASN A 393 12.00 5.88 4.45
CA ASN A 393 12.66 6.86 3.57
C ASN A 393 13.76 6.26 2.69
N ASP A 394 13.75 4.95 2.50
CA ASP A 394 14.51 4.28 1.45
C ASP A 394 14.08 4.82 0.07
N ILE A 395 15.05 4.97 -0.85
CA ILE A 395 14.81 5.42 -2.22
C ILE A 395 14.38 4.20 -3.05
N ILE A 396 13.13 4.17 -3.51
CA ILE A 396 12.60 3.00 -4.23
C ILE A 396 13.12 3.00 -5.67
N PHE A 397 13.73 1.89 -6.08
CA PHE A 397 14.15 1.66 -7.47
C PHE A 397 13.52 0.39 -8.06
N PRO A 398 13.47 0.26 -9.41
CA PRO A 398 12.94 -0.93 -10.05
C PRO A 398 13.72 -2.19 -9.64
N SER A 399 12.99 -3.17 -9.10
CA SER A 399 13.60 -4.35 -8.48
C SER A 399 14.35 -5.21 -9.51
N PRO A 400 15.65 -5.48 -9.29
CA PRO A 400 16.41 -6.43 -10.08
C PRO A 400 15.78 -7.82 -10.09
N TRP A 401 15.01 -8.20 -9.07
CA TRP A 401 14.28 -9.47 -9.01
C TRP A 401 13.41 -9.68 -10.25
N ASN A 402 12.70 -8.62 -10.67
CA ASN A 402 11.81 -8.65 -11.83
C ASN A 402 12.57 -8.49 -13.15
N TYR A 403 13.68 -7.76 -13.15
CA TYR A 403 14.45 -7.51 -14.37
C TYR A 403 15.27 -8.72 -14.82
N VAL A 404 15.85 -9.47 -13.87
CA VAL A 404 16.65 -10.68 -14.13
C VAL A 404 15.84 -11.98 -14.05
N ASP A 405 14.50 -11.87 -14.06
CA ASP A 405 13.56 -12.99 -14.14
C ASP A 405 13.75 -14.05 -13.04
N LYS A 406 13.97 -13.63 -11.78
CA LYS A 406 14.05 -14.55 -10.62
C LYS A 406 12.79 -15.40 -10.48
N ILE A 407 11.64 -14.83 -10.88
CA ILE A 407 10.38 -15.51 -11.12
C ILE A 407 9.79 -14.89 -12.39
N SER A 408 9.36 -15.72 -13.34
CA SER A 408 8.88 -15.28 -14.64
C SER A 408 7.57 -15.96 -15.07
N TYR A 409 6.79 -15.23 -15.86
CA TYR A 409 5.65 -15.75 -16.60
C TYR A 409 6.15 -16.47 -17.87
N GLN A 410 6.12 -17.80 -17.86
CA GLN A 410 6.63 -18.66 -18.93
C GLN A 410 5.72 -19.89 -19.14
N PRO A 411 4.47 -19.69 -19.58
CA PRO A 411 3.59 -20.80 -19.92
C PRO A 411 4.22 -21.69 -21.00
N ASN A 412 3.94 -22.98 -20.93
CA ASN A 412 4.49 -24.00 -21.82
C ASN A 412 3.47 -25.13 -22.04
N ASP A 413 3.81 -26.13 -22.86
CA ASP A 413 2.87 -27.22 -23.20
C ASP A 413 2.36 -28.01 -21.99
N ASN A 414 3.18 -28.16 -20.93
CA ASN A 414 2.78 -28.83 -19.69
C ASN A 414 1.97 -27.93 -18.76
N HIS A 415 2.20 -26.61 -18.84
CA HIS A 415 1.58 -25.59 -18.02
C HIS A 415 1.05 -24.42 -18.88
N PRO A 416 0.01 -24.66 -19.71
CA PRO A 416 -0.51 -23.63 -20.59
C PRO A 416 -1.32 -22.59 -19.82
N ASP A 417 -1.17 -21.32 -20.18
CA ASP A 417 -2.01 -20.24 -19.67
C ASP A 417 -3.28 -20.11 -20.52
N ARG A 418 -4.29 -20.94 -20.20
CA ARG A 418 -5.59 -20.95 -20.92
C ARG A 418 -6.39 -19.67 -20.67
N ASP A 419 -7.38 -19.41 -21.52
CA ASP A 419 -8.37 -18.34 -21.32
C ASP A 419 -9.00 -18.42 -19.91
N TYR A 420 -9.29 -17.26 -19.32
CA TYR A 420 -9.82 -17.11 -17.95
C TYR A 420 -10.96 -18.08 -17.60
N SER A 421 -11.92 -18.26 -18.51
CA SER A 421 -13.10 -19.11 -18.31
C SER A 421 -12.77 -20.61 -18.33
N ASP A 422 -11.68 -21.01 -18.98
CA ASP A 422 -11.25 -22.41 -19.12
C ASP A 422 -10.34 -22.87 -17.98
N LYS A 423 -9.98 -21.96 -17.06
CA LYS A 423 -9.22 -22.23 -15.84
C LYS A 423 -10.09 -22.85 -14.75
N GLY A 424 -9.46 -23.53 -13.79
CA GLY A 424 -10.09 -23.98 -12.56
C GLY A 424 -10.68 -22.80 -11.79
N ASN A 425 -11.97 -22.88 -11.44
CA ASN A 425 -12.67 -21.86 -10.67
C ASN A 425 -12.32 -21.99 -9.18
N ASP A 426 -11.06 -21.76 -8.85
CA ASP A 426 -10.51 -21.88 -7.51
C ASP A 426 -9.42 -20.84 -7.25
N MET A 427 -9.28 -20.47 -5.97
CA MET A 427 -8.22 -19.60 -5.51
C MET A 427 -7.00 -20.41 -5.12
N TYR A 428 -5.83 -20.03 -5.61
CA TYR A 428 -4.60 -20.77 -5.38
C TYR A 428 -3.51 -19.91 -4.71
N TRP A 429 -2.87 -20.48 -3.70
CA TRP A 429 -1.66 -19.97 -3.08
C TRP A 429 -0.75 -21.12 -2.63
N ILE A 430 0.53 -21.03 -2.97
CA ILE A 430 1.55 -21.91 -2.43
C ILE A 430 2.83 -21.12 -2.12
N GLY A 431 3.49 -21.43 -1.01
CA GLY A 431 4.75 -20.79 -0.65
C GLY A 431 5.27 -21.18 0.73
N SER A 432 6.37 -20.55 1.14
CA SER A 432 7.04 -20.81 2.42
C SER A 432 6.83 -19.66 3.42
N THR A 433 7.10 -19.93 4.71
CA THR A 433 6.94 -18.99 5.83
C THR A 433 8.11 -17.99 5.95
N THR A 434 8.35 -17.19 4.91
CA THR A 434 9.55 -16.33 4.84
C THR A 434 9.43 -14.95 5.47
N GLU A 435 8.24 -14.52 5.89
CA GLU A 435 7.92 -13.12 6.25
C GLU A 435 8.69 -12.54 7.44
N GLY A 436 9.17 -13.40 8.33
CA GLY A 436 9.87 -13.02 9.53
C GLY A 436 10.37 -14.26 10.26
N LEU A 437 11.00 -14.08 11.41
CA LEU A 437 11.40 -15.20 12.26
C LEU A 437 10.40 -15.39 13.40
N SER A 438 9.76 -16.54 13.48
CA SER A 438 8.79 -16.79 14.54
C SER A 438 9.41 -17.36 15.82
N HIS A 439 9.03 -16.78 16.94
CA HIS A 439 9.17 -17.35 18.28
C HIS A 439 8.03 -16.86 19.17
N ASP A 440 7.75 -17.56 20.27
CA ASP A 440 6.67 -17.28 21.22
C ASP A 440 5.28 -17.14 20.55
N GLY A 441 5.00 -17.96 19.53
CA GLY A 441 3.73 -17.96 18.81
C GLY A 441 3.48 -16.75 17.91
N ARG A 442 4.51 -15.96 17.57
CA ARG A 442 4.37 -14.76 16.70
C ARG A 442 3.84 -15.08 15.30
N TRP A 443 4.07 -16.29 14.78
CA TRP A 443 3.58 -16.76 13.48
C TRP A 443 2.06 -16.60 13.34
N LYS A 444 1.29 -16.62 14.44
CA LYS A 444 -0.15 -16.42 14.44
C LYS A 444 -0.58 -15.04 13.93
N GLY A 445 0.34 -14.07 13.90
CA GLY A 445 0.14 -12.74 13.34
C GLY A 445 0.67 -12.57 11.91
N MET A 446 1.41 -13.53 11.37
CA MET A 446 2.06 -13.44 10.05
C MET A 446 1.07 -13.75 8.91
N PRO A 447 0.88 -12.86 7.92
CA PRO A 447 -0.09 -13.00 6.83
C PRO A 447 -0.18 -14.38 6.14
N ARG A 448 0.93 -15.01 5.75
CA ARG A 448 0.91 -16.32 5.06
C ARG A 448 0.41 -17.44 5.95
N GLN A 449 0.88 -17.51 7.19
CA GLN A 449 0.39 -18.49 8.16
C GLN A 449 -1.09 -18.23 8.50
N ARG A 450 -1.47 -16.96 8.65
CA ARG A 450 -2.87 -16.56 8.85
C ARG A 450 -3.74 -16.97 7.68
N LEU A 451 -3.28 -16.79 6.44
CA LEU A 451 -3.99 -17.22 5.24
C LEU A 451 -4.20 -18.74 5.23
N ALA A 452 -3.14 -19.51 5.46
CA ALA A 452 -3.21 -20.97 5.50
C ALA A 452 -4.16 -21.46 6.60
N HIS A 453 -4.06 -20.94 7.82
CA HIS A 453 -5.00 -21.25 8.90
C HIS A 453 -6.43 -20.84 8.55
N PHE A 454 -6.62 -19.62 8.04
CA PHE A 454 -7.93 -19.05 7.74
C PHE A 454 -8.69 -19.85 6.67
N VAL A 455 -7.98 -20.40 5.67
CA VAL A 455 -8.58 -21.20 4.60
C VAL A 455 -8.74 -22.67 5.01
N ASN A 456 -7.73 -23.28 5.63
CA ASN A 456 -7.71 -24.73 5.83
C ASN A 456 -8.35 -25.16 7.17
N ASN A 457 -8.10 -24.40 8.25
CA ASN A 457 -8.27 -24.88 9.63
C ASN A 457 -9.14 -23.97 10.52
N ASN A 458 -9.87 -23.03 9.94
CA ASN A 458 -10.69 -22.07 10.68
C ASN A 458 -11.94 -22.72 11.31
N THR A 459 -11.75 -23.44 12.41
CA THR A 459 -12.77 -24.30 13.03
C THR A 459 -13.62 -23.61 14.08
N TYR A 460 -13.05 -22.71 14.88
CA TYR A 460 -13.74 -22.10 16.03
C TYR A 460 -14.28 -20.70 15.78
N ASN A 461 -13.85 -20.02 14.71
CA ASN A 461 -14.30 -18.66 14.44
C ASN A 461 -15.56 -18.67 13.59
N HIS A 462 -16.32 -17.58 13.69
CA HIS A 462 -17.36 -17.26 12.75
C HIS A 462 -16.84 -16.21 11.78
N ILE A 463 -17.26 -16.31 10.54
CA ILE A 463 -16.94 -15.35 9.49
C ILE A 463 -18.23 -14.79 8.93
N SER A 464 -18.14 -13.62 8.32
CA SER A 464 -19.25 -13.07 7.54
C SER A 464 -18.92 -13.17 6.06
N VAL A 465 -19.94 -13.49 5.25
CA VAL A 465 -19.85 -13.54 3.79
C VAL A 465 -20.99 -12.70 3.24
N LEU A 466 -20.69 -11.77 2.32
CA LEU A 466 -21.71 -11.00 1.62
C LEU A 466 -22.35 -11.89 0.55
N LEU A 467 -23.65 -12.14 0.67
CA LEU A 467 -24.40 -13.04 -0.22
C LEU A 467 -25.76 -12.43 -0.58
N PRO A 468 -26.40 -12.91 -1.66
CA PRO A 468 -27.75 -12.50 -2.00
C PRO A 468 -28.76 -12.67 -0.85
N ALA A 469 -29.54 -11.62 -0.61
CA ALA A 469 -30.61 -11.55 0.36
C ALA A 469 -31.87 -12.26 -0.17
N SER A 470 -33.00 -12.15 0.56
CA SER A 470 -34.26 -12.77 0.14
C SER A 470 -34.91 -12.02 -1.02
N LYS A 471 -34.68 -10.70 -1.09
CA LYS A 471 -35.12 -9.88 -2.23
C LYS A 471 -34.13 -10.04 -3.39
N PRO A 472 -34.61 -10.10 -4.64
CA PRO A 472 -33.74 -10.06 -5.82
C PRO A 472 -32.81 -8.84 -5.78
N ASP A 473 -31.59 -9.01 -6.25
CA ASP A 473 -30.56 -7.96 -6.38
C ASP A 473 -30.18 -7.25 -5.07
N ASN A 474 -30.57 -7.83 -3.93
CA ASN A 474 -30.22 -7.34 -2.62
C ASN A 474 -29.12 -8.23 -2.00
N TYR A 475 -28.24 -7.63 -1.20
CA TYR A 475 -27.14 -8.31 -0.54
C TYR A 475 -27.15 -8.06 0.96
N ALA A 476 -26.82 -9.10 1.73
CA ALA A 476 -26.70 -9.02 3.18
C ALA A 476 -25.55 -9.90 3.67
N TYR A 477 -24.86 -9.45 4.73
CA TYR A 477 -23.86 -10.27 5.40
C TYR A 477 -24.54 -11.41 6.14
N GLN A 478 -24.08 -12.62 5.85
CA GLN A 478 -24.50 -13.84 6.53
C GLN A 478 -23.33 -14.40 7.32
N ILE A 479 -23.59 -14.79 8.57
CA ILE A 479 -22.57 -15.30 9.48
C ILE A 479 -22.56 -16.83 9.36
N PHE A 480 -21.38 -17.39 9.14
CA PHE A 480 -21.16 -18.82 9.04
C PHE A 480 -20.01 -19.28 9.95
N PRO A 481 -19.98 -20.57 10.34
CA PRO A 481 -18.77 -21.19 10.87
C PRO A 481 -17.60 -21.04 9.90
N GLY A 482 -16.37 -20.97 10.42
CA GLY A 482 -15.19 -20.61 9.64
C GLY A 482 -14.85 -21.51 8.45
N ARG A 483 -15.21 -22.80 8.48
CA ARG A 483 -15.00 -23.75 7.35
C ARG A 483 -16.16 -23.82 6.36
N ALA A 484 -17.29 -23.18 6.67
CA ALA A 484 -18.48 -23.21 5.83
C ALA A 484 -18.27 -22.69 4.38
N PRO A 485 -17.37 -21.72 4.09
CA PRO A 485 -17.11 -21.32 2.70
C PRO A 485 -16.75 -22.49 1.80
N SER A 486 -15.79 -23.32 2.23
CA SER A 486 -15.35 -24.48 1.46
C SER A 486 -16.34 -25.64 1.59
N GLU A 487 -16.79 -25.96 2.81
CA GLU A 487 -17.59 -27.16 3.08
C GLU A 487 -19.07 -27.02 2.70
N THR A 488 -19.63 -25.81 2.81
CA THR A 488 -21.07 -25.55 2.64
C THR A 488 -21.39 -24.64 1.46
N LEU A 489 -20.58 -23.61 1.19
CA LEU A 489 -20.81 -22.67 0.08
C LEU A 489 -20.18 -23.13 -1.24
N GLY A 490 -19.32 -24.16 -1.22
CA GLY A 490 -18.65 -24.71 -2.40
C GLY A 490 -17.56 -23.81 -2.98
N LEU A 491 -16.99 -22.93 -2.16
CA LEU A 491 -15.92 -22.02 -2.59
C LEU A 491 -14.57 -22.73 -2.52
N ASN A 492 -14.01 -23.04 -3.69
CA ASN A 492 -12.74 -23.77 -3.78
C ASN A 492 -11.55 -22.83 -3.57
N ALA A 493 -10.74 -23.15 -2.57
CA ALA A 493 -9.50 -22.44 -2.26
C ALA A 493 -8.43 -23.44 -1.82
N SER A 494 -7.28 -23.40 -2.51
CA SER A 494 -6.12 -24.25 -2.26
C SER A 494 -4.97 -23.39 -1.75
N VAL A 495 -4.69 -23.48 -0.45
CA VAL A 495 -3.61 -22.76 0.21
C VAL A 495 -2.67 -23.76 0.85
N SER A 496 -1.39 -23.76 0.46
CA SER A 496 -0.40 -24.71 0.96
C SER A 496 0.91 -24.06 1.38
N ILE A 497 1.43 -24.45 2.54
CA ILE A 497 2.76 -24.07 3.01
C ILE A 497 3.73 -25.18 2.59
N THR A 498 4.69 -24.89 1.71
CA THR A 498 5.68 -25.91 1.28
C THR A 498 6.71 -26.16 2.37
N ASP A 499 7.27 -25.07 2.89
CA ASP A 499 8.37 -25.12 3.83
C ASP A 499 8.10 -24.19 5.01
N ILE A 500 8.12 -24.79 6.20
CA ILE A 500 8.12 -24.07 7.47
C ILE A 500 9.58 -23.75 7.81
N THR A 501 9.94 -22.50 7.57
CA THR A 501 11.27 -21.93 7.77
C THR A 501 11.19 -20.72 8.70
N ARG A 502 12.35 -20.22 9.14
CA ARG A 502 12.47 -19.01 9.98
C ARG A 502 11.60 -19.10 11.25
N CYS A 503 11.80 -20.13 12.06
CA CYS A 503 11.15 -20.28 13.37
C CYS A 503 12.08 -20.95 14.38
N TRP A 504 11.84 -20.73 15.67
CA TRP A 504 12.43 -21.53 16.74
C TRP A 504 11.74 -22.89 16.83
N VAL A 505 12.41 -23.86 17.47
CA VAL A 505 12.00 -25.27 17.48
C VAL A 505 10.53 -25.45 17.89
N GLU A 506 10.08 -24.78 18.95
CA GLU A 506 8.69 -24.86 19.43
C GLU A 506 7.70 -24.35 18.38
N ASP A 507 7.88 -23.11 17.91
CA ASP A 507 7.03 -22.50 16.88
C ASP A 507 7.06 -23.27 15.55
N CYS A 508 8.18 -23.90 15.20
CA CYS A 508 8.27 -24.75 14.01
C CYS A 508 7.43 -26.02 14.17
N ASN A 509 7.45 -26.64 15.34
CA ASN A 509 6.65 -27.84 15.63
C ASN A 509 5.15 -27.49 15.65
N ASP A 510 4.78 -26.38 16.28
CA ASP A 510 3.41 -25.87 16.31
C ASP A 510 2.90 -25.55 14.90
N GLN A 511 3.70 -24.86 14.08
CA GLN A 511 3.33 -24.56 12.70
C GLN A 511 3.22 -25.83 11.85
N LYS A 512 4.06 -26.85 12.06
CA LYS A 512 3.97 -28.13 11.34
C LYS A 512 2.69 -28.88 11.69
N ALA A 513 2.35 -28.89 12.97
CA ALA A 513 1.13 -29.52 13.47
C ALA A 513 -0.13 -28.79 12.96
N GLU A 514 -0.10 -27.45 12.90
CA GLU A 514 -1.20 -26.64 12.43
C GLU A 514 -1.32 -26.64 10.90
N LEU A 515 -0.29 -26.19 10.18
CA LEU A 515 -0.38 -25.82 8.76
C LEU A 515 -0.08 -26.97 7.80
N GLY A 516 0.53 -28.05 8.31
CA GLY A 516 1.12 -29.09 7.49
C GLY A 516 2.34 -28.60 6.69
N ALA A 517 2.90 -29.49 5.87
CA ALA A 517 3.95 -29.16 4.90
C ALA A 517 3.60 -29.82 3.57
N GLY A 518 3.31 -29.00 2.56
CA GLY A 518 3.07 -29.41 1.18
C GLY A 518 4.38 -29.64 0.42
N THR A 519 4.28 -30.23 -0.77
CA THR A 519 5.43 -30.43 -1.66
C THR A 519 5.64 -29.20 -2.53
N PRO A 520 6.89 -28.79 -2.80
CA PRO A 520 7.18 -27.79 -3.84
C PRO A 520 6.57 -28.17 -5.18
N VAL A 521 6.07 -27.19 -5.93
CA VAL A 521 5.51 -27.36 -7.27
C VAL A 521 6.20 -26.43 -8.25
N ASP A 522 6.13 -26.75 -9.53
CA ASP A 522 6.56 -25.84 -10.59
C ASP A 522 5.76 -24.54 -10.51
N PHE A 523 6.44 -23.38 -10.54
CA PHE A 523 5.77 -22.09 -10.53
C PHE A 523 4.83 -21.91 -11.72
N GLN A 524 5.12 -22.51 -12.89
CA GLN A 524 4.24 -22.40 -14.06
C GLN A 524 2.89 -23.10 -13.85
N SER A 525 2.77 -24.00 -12.87
CA SER A 525 1.48 -24.64 -12.53
C SER A 525 0.40 -23.64 -12.07
N HIS A 526 0.77 -22.42 -11.67
CA HIS A 526 -0.20 -21.41 -11.23
C HIS A 526 -1.21 -21.06 -12.33
N TRP A 527 -0.84 -21.12 -13.61
CA TRP A 527 -1.67 -20.67 -14.73
C TRP A 527 -2.96 -21.46 -14.93
N GLN A 528 -3.12 -22.63 -14.30
CA GLN A 528 -4.37 -23.40 -14.36
C GLN A 528 -5.48 -22.85 -13.45
N HIS A 529 -5.15 -21.95 -12.51
CA HIS A 529 -6.07 -21.44 -11.50
C HIS A 529 -6.58 -20.05 -11.84
N ARG A 530 -7.88 -19.81 -11.68
CA ARG A 530 -8.52 -18.54 -12.05
C ARG A 530 -8.16 -17.39 -11.12
N TYR A 531 -7.96 -17.65 -9.82
CA TYR A 531 -7.60 -16.61 -8.85
C TYR A 531 -6.24 -16.93 -8.21
N LEU A 532 -5.27 -16.02 -8.37
CA LEU A 532 -3.91 -16.20 -7.83
C LEU A 532 -3.69 -15.28 -6.65
N PHE A 533 -3.51 -15.83 -5.46
CA PHE A 533 -3.30 -15.02 -4.27
C PHE A 533 -1.83 -14.57 -4.20
N ASP A 534 -1.60 -13.28 -4.01
CA ASP A 534 -0.30 -12.65 -3.80
C ASP A 534 -0.21 -12.09 -2.39
N SER A 535 0.88 -12.42 -1.69
CA SER A 535 1.18 -11.95 -0.34
C SER A 535 2.66 -11.68 -0.21
N ASP A 536 2.98 -10.57 0.45
CA ASP A 536 4.35 -10.19 0.78
C ASP A 536 5.11 -11.29 1.54
N GLY A 537 6.43 -11.23 1.45
CA GLY A 537 7.37 -12.06 2.19
C GLY A 537 8.04 -11.24 3.29
N ALA A 538 9.35 -11.39 3.47
CA ALA A 538 10.13 -10.49 4.34
C ALA A 538 10.19 -9.07 3.77
N GLY A 539 10.12 -8.95 2.44
CA GLY A 539 9.87 -7.73 1.69
C GLY A 539 8.70 -7.92 0.73
N PHE A 540 8.71 -7.18 -0.37
CA PHE A 540 7.72 -7.31 -1.45
C PHE A 540 7.63 -8.74 -2.03
N SER A 541 6.48 -9.08 -2.61
CA SER A 541 6.32 -10.33 -3.37
C SER A 541 6.82 -10.21 -4.81
N GLY A 542 7.81 -11.02 -5.16
CA GLY A 542 8.30 -11.15 -6.54
C GLY A 542 7.34 -11.84 -7.53
N ARG A 543 6.19 -12.35 -7.06
CA ARG A 543 5.22 -13.11 -7.87
C ARG A 543 4.15 -12.25 -8.55
N PHE A 544 3.93 -11.03 -8.05
CA PHE A 544 2.82 -10.19 -8.48
C PHE A 544 2.87 -9.81 -9.97
N LEU A 545 4.04 -9.42 -10.49
CA LEU A 545 4.18 -9.07 -11.91
C LEU A 545 3.93 -10.28 -12.84
N PRO A 546 4.51 -11.47 -12.60
CA PRO A 546 4.13 -12.69 -13.35
C PRO A 546 2.64 -13.01 -13.27
N PHE A 547 1.98 -12.80 -12.13
CA PHE A 547 0.54 -13.01 -12.01
C PHE A 547 -0.27 -12.03 -12.85
N LEU A 548 0.11 -10.74 -12.84
CA LEU A 548 -0.50 -9.73 -13.72
C LEU A 548 -0.34 -10.09 -15.20
N GLN A 549 0.78 -10.71 -15.61
CA GLN A 549 1.04 -11.09 -17.01
C GLN A 549 0.19 -12.27 -17.50
N SER A 550 -0.42 -13.03 -16.58
CA SER A 550 -1.23 -14.21 -16.90
C SER A 550 -2.69 -13.88 -17.21
N HIS A 551 -3.44 -14.86 -17.69
CA HIS A 551 -4.90 -14.81 -17.86
C HIS A 551 -5.68 -15.05 -16.56
N SER A 552 -5.01 -15.05 -15.39
CA SER A 552 -5.63 -15.23 -14.07
C SER A 552 -5.87 -13.89 -13.37
N LEU A 553 -6.81 -13.84 -12.43
CA LEU A 553 -7.09 -12.65 -11.62
C LEU A 553 -6.26 -12.67 -10.33
N PRO A 554 -5.31 -11.74 -10.14
CA PRO A 554 -4.54 -11.67 -8.90
C PRO A 554 -5.36 -11.12 -7.74
N PHE A 555 -5.33 -11.80 -6.59
CA PHE A 555 -5.82 -11.31 -5.30
C PHE A 555 -4.63 -10.84 -4.48
N LYS A 556 -4.43 -9.54 -4.30
CA LYS A 556 -3.22 -8.99 -3.67
C LYS A 556 -3.46 -8.53 -2.24
N THR A 557 -2.62 -9.00 -1.30
CA THR A 557 -2.48 -8.44 0.05
C THR A 557 -1.03 -8.06 0.31
N GLY A 558 -0.79 -7.02 1.12
CA GLY A 558 0.57 -6.58 1.43
C GLY A 558 0.66 -5.18 2.02
N LEU A 559 1.86 -4.78 2.41
CA LEU A 559 2.21 -3.44 2.89
C LEU A 559 3.41 -2.83 2.13
N PHE A 560 4.20 -3.66 1.46
CA PHE A 560 5.39 -3.20 0.76
C PHE A 560 5.02 -2.49 -0.54
N ARG A 561 5.58 -1.29 -0.70
CA ARG A 561 5.44 -0.44 -1.87
C ARG A 561 6.59 -0.67 -2.85
N GLN A 562 6.28 -0.66 -4.13
CA GLN A 562 7.25 -0.81 -5.21
C GLN A 562 7.13 0.34 -6.23
N TRP A 563 8.10 0.41 -7.15
CA TRP A 563 8.19 1.47 -8.16
C TRP A 563 6.94 1.58 -9.07
N PHE A 564 6.19 0.50 -9.23
CA PHE A 564 5.01 0.43 -10.10
C PHE A 564 3.68 0.69 -9.38
N ASP A 565 3.66 0.88 -8.06
CA ASP A 565 2.41 0.94 -7.29
C ASP A 565 1.46 2.05 -7.77
N ALA A 566 2.01 3.22 -8.15
CA ALA A 566 1.21 4.31 -8.71
C ALA A 566 0.60 3.97 -10.08
N ARG A 567 1.20 3.02 -10.80
CA ARG A 567 0.81 2.61 -12.16
C ARG A 567 -0.24 1.51 -12.15
N VAL A 568 -0.42 0.78 -11.05
CA VAL A 568 -1.40 -0.31 -10.95
C VAL A 568 -2.61 0.11 -10.14
N THR A 569 -3.81 -0.10 -10.68
CA THR A 569 -5.05 0.37 -10.04
C THR A 569 -5.84 -0.81 -9.47
N PRO A 570 -6.18 -0.79 -8.16
CA PRO A 570 -7.03 -1.82 -7.56
C PRO A 570 -8.42 -1.85 -8.22
N TRP A 571 -9.00 -3.04 -8.32
CA TRP A 571 -10.28 -3.35 -9.00
C TRP A 571 -10.30 -3.11 -10.51
N LEU A 572 -9.18 -2.70 -11.11
CA LEU A 572 -9.00 -2.68 -12.56
C LEU A 572 -7.93 -3.67 -13.02
N HIS A 573 -6.78 -3.73 -12.33
CA HIS A 573 -5.69 -4.65 -12.68
C HIS A 573 -5.60 -5.87 -11.75
N TYR A 574 -6.16 -5.78 -10.54
CA TYR A 574 -6.15 -6.85 -9.54
C TYR A 574 -7.25 -6.63 -8.50
N ALA A 575 -7.59 -7.65 -7.72
CA ALA A 575 -8.50 -7.53 -6.58
C ALA A 575 -7.72 -7.33 -5.27
N PRO A 576 -7.81 -6.18 -4.59
CA PRO A 576 -7.14 -5.96 -3.31
C PRO A 576 -7.84 -6.71 -2.16
N ILE A 577 -7.06 -7.41 -1.35
CA ILE A 577 -7.50 -8.06 -0.12
C ILE A 577 -6.77 -7.39 1.06
N ASP A 578 -7.53 -6.89 2.04
CA ASP A 578 -6.94 -6.34 3.26
C ASP A 578 -6.13 -7.40 4.02
N ILE A 579 -5.04 -6.99 4.65
CA ILE A 579 -4.14 -7.87 5.41
C ILE A 579 -4.84 -8.64 6.54
N ARG A 580 -6.02 -8.20 6.98
CA ARG A 580 -6.84 -8.91 7.98
C ARG A 580 -7.63 -10.08 7.38
N LEU A 581 -7.68 -10.22 6.06
CA LEU A 581 -8.37 -11.27 5.29
C LEU A 581 -9.90 -11.31 5.46
N HIS A 582 -10.48 -10.31 6.14
CA HIS A 582 -11.90 -10.26 6.47
C HIS A 582 -12.81 -10.25 5.22
N GLY A 583 -12.32 -9.73 4.09
CA GLY A 583 -13.04 -9.72 2.82
C GLY A 583 -12.81 -10.91 1.91
N LEU A 584 -11.85 -11.80 2.21
CA LEU A 584 -11.38 -12.84 1.28
C LEU A 584 -12.53 -13.72 0.74
N TRP A 585 -13.32 -14.30 1.64
CA TRP A 585 -14.42 -15.18 1.24
C TRP A 585 -15.56 -14.46 0.54
N SER A 586 -15.80 -13.17 0.85
CA SER A 586 -16.81 -12.38 0.13
C SER A 586 -16.35 -12.05 -1.29
N THR A 587 -15.06 -11.74 -1.47
CA THR A 587 -14.46 -11.52 -2.79
C THR A 587 -14.48 -12.81 -3.63
N LEU A 588 -14.08 -13.94 -3.05
CA LEU A 588 -14.13 -15.22 -3.76
C LEU A 588 -15.57 -15.63 -4.08
N ALA A 589 -16.52 -15.45 -3.16
CA ALA A 589 -17.92 -15.71 -3.42
C ALA A 589 -18.44 -14.91 -4.62
N TYR A 590 -18.14 -13.61 -4.68
CA TYR A 590 -18.54 -12.76 -5.80
C TYR A 590 -18.02 -13.32 -7.13
N PHE A 591 -16.72 -13.58 -7.26
CA PHE A 591 -16.19 -14.04 -8.54
C PHE A 591 -16.55 -15.49 -8.86
N ALA A 592 -16.37 -16.41 -7.92
CA ALA A 592 -16.57 -17.86 -8.15
C ALA A 592 -18.04 -18.29 -8.15
N GLY A 593 -18.94 -17.46 -7.61
CA GLY A 593 -20.35 -17.78 -7.44
C GLY A 593 -20.62 -18.72 -6.26
N VAL A 594 -21.90 -18.85 -5.91
CA VAL A 594 -22.41 -19.75 -4.86
C VAL A 594 -23.76 -20.29 -5.33
N ASP A 595 -23.97 -21.60 -5.35
CA ASP A 595 -25.31 -22.19 -5.59
C ASP A 595 -25.55 -23.33 -4.63
N VAL A 596 -26.14 -23.01 -3.47
CA VAL A 596 -26.31 -23.97 -2.37
C VAL A 596 -27.68 -23.83 -1.73
N ARG A 597 -28.18 -24.94 -1.20
CA ARG A 597 -29.42 -24.95 -0.41
C ARG A 597 -29.06 -25.16 1.05
N LEU A 598 -29.29 -24.14 1.88
CA LEU A 598 -29.01 -24.19 3.30
C LEU A 598 -29.98 -25.14 4.03
N PRO A 599 -29.61 -25.65 5.23
CA PRO A 599 -30.50 -26.48 6.06
C PRO A 599 -31.86 -25.84 6.36
N SER A 600 -31.93 -24.50 6.38
CA SER A 600 -33.17 -23.72 6.50
C SER A 600 -34.09 -23.77 5.27
N GLN A 601 -33.77 -24.61 4.29
CA GLN A 601 -34.39 -24.72 2.97
C GLN A 601 -34.29 -23.47 2.07
N ARG A 602 -33.60 -22.41 2.53
CA ARG A 602 -33.29 -21.23 1.71
C ARG A 602 -32.21 -21.60 0.68
N ARG A 603 -32.52 -21.42 -0.61
CA ARG A 603 -31.53 -21.48 -1.67
C ARG A 603 -30.79 -20.14 -1.75
N ILE A 604 -29.47 -20.18 -1.71
CA ILE A 604 -28.60 -19.05 -2.00
C ILE A 604 -28.00 -19.30 -3.37
N LYS A 605 -28.30 -18.41 -4.31
CA LYS A 605 -27.76 -18.48 -5.67
C LYS A 605 -27.15 -17.14 -6.05
N MET A 606 -25.84 -17.09 -6.18
CA MET A 606 -25.06 -16.02 -6.77
C MET A 606 -24.35 -16.60 -7.99
N GLN A 607 -24.63 -16.07 -9.17
CA GLN A 607 -23.88 -16.48 -10.36
C GLN A 607 -22.42 -16.05 -10.23
N PRO A 608 -21.46 -16.80 -10.80
CA PRO A 608 -20.10 -16.33 -10.92
C PRO A 608 -20.05 -15.06 -11.75
N HIS A 609 -19.28 -14.07 -11.30
CA HIS A 609 -19.07 -12.81 -12.02
C HIS A 609 -17.88 -12.94 -12.98
N ASP A 610 -17.94 -13.95 -13.86
CA ASP A 610 -16.84 -14.31 -14.78
C ASP A 610 -16.50 -13.18 -15.75
N LEU A 611 -17.48 -12.35 -16.14
CA LEU A 611 -17.24 -11.20 -16.99
C LEU A 611 -16.34 -10.16 -16.30
N GLN A 612 -16.68 -9.79 -15.07
CA GLN A 612 -15.91 -8.86 -14.25
C GLN A 612 -14.53 -9.44 -13.92
N GLY A 613 -14.48 -10.72 -13.55
CA GLY A 613 -13.22 -11.40 -13.25
C GLY A 613 -12.28 -11.47 -14.44
N ARG A 614 -12.78 -11.86 -15.62
CA ARG A 614 -12.02 -11.86 -16.88
C ARG A 614 -11.57 -10.45 -17.23
N TRP A 615 -12.45 -9.46 -17.09
CA TRP A 615 -12.11 -8.09 -17.42
C TRP A 615 -10.93 -7.57 -16.60
N ILE A 616 -10.93 -7.75 -15.27
CA ILE A 616 -9.82 -7.32 -14.40
C ILE A 616 -8.52 -8.06 -14.76
N ALA A 617 -8.59 -9.38 -14.98
CA ALA A 617 -7.42 -10.17 -15.37
C ALA A 617 -6.81 -9.68 -16.69
N GLU A 618 -7.64 -9.46 -17.72
CA GLU A 618 -7.17 -9.00 -19.03
C GLU A 618 -6.67 -7.56 -19.02
N GLU A 619 -7.29 -6.66 -18.26
CA GLU A 619 -6.77 -5.28 -18.13
C GLU A 619 -5.45 -5.26 -17.37
N GLY A 620 -5.31 -6.06 -16.30
CA GLY A 620 -4.03 -6.24 -15.61
C GLY A 620 -2.94 -6.75 -16.55
N ARG A 621 -3.25 -7.76 -17.38
CA ARG A 621 -2.35 -8.34 -18.37
C ARG A 621 -1.93 -7.37 -19.45
N LYS A 622 -2.90 -6.70 -20.10
CA LYS A 622 -2.61 -5.68 -21.12
C LYS A 622 -1.78 -4.56 -20.53
N TRP A 623 -2.11 -4.10 -19.32
CA TRP A 623 -1.40 -3.01 -18.68
C TRP A 623 0.03 -3.38 -18.30
N ALA A 624 0.25 -4.59 -17.77
CA ALA A 624 1.59 -5.11 -17.49
C ALA A 624 2.48 -5.13 -18.74
N GLN A 625 1.91 -5.48 -19.90
CA GLN A 625 2.58 -5.48 -21.20
C GLN A 625 2.78 -4.07 -21.79
N THR A 626 2.19 -3.03 -21.18
CA THR A 626 2.21 -1.66 -21.72
C THR A 626 3.04 -0.70 -20.85
N ALA A 627 2.97 -0.83 -19.53
CA ALA A 627 3.51 0.17 -18.60
C ALA A 627 4.43 -0.41 -17.50
N LEU A 628 4.59 -1.73 -17.44
CA LEU A 628 5.38 -2.45 -16.43
C LEU A 628 6.46 -3.34 -17.06
N ARG A 629 6.88 -3.02 -18.29
CA ARG A 629 7.88 -3.79 -19.03
C ARG A 629 9.29 -3.52 -18.49
N LYS A 630 10.29 -4.30 -18.95
CA LYS A 630 11.69 -4.05 -18.62
C LYS A 630 12.13 -2.65 -19.10
N GLU A 631 11.63 -2.21 -20.25
CA GLU A 631 11.82 -0.86 -20.78
C GLU A 631 11.25 0.21 -19.84
N ASP A 632 10.09 -0.02 -19.23
CA ASP A 632 9.50 0.93 -18.29
C ASP A 632 10.28 0.97 -16.96
N MET A 633 10.93 -0.13 -16.56
CA MET A 633 11.89 -0.15 -15.47
C MET A 633 13.14 0.69 -15.80
N GLU A 634 13.69 0.55 -17.01
CA GLU A 634 14.81 1.37 -17.50
C GLU A 634 14.45 2.86 -17.48
N ILE A 635 13.28 3.24 -18.03
CA ILE A 635 12.82 4.62 -18.09
C ILE A 635 12.65 5.23 -16.69
N TYR A 636 12.07 4.47 -15.76
CA TYR A 636 11.91 4.92 -14.37
C TYR A 636 13.26 5.10 -13.69
N PHE A 637 14.16 4.13 -13.84
CA PHE A 637 15.46 4.20 -13.18
C PHE A 637 16.34 5.30 -13.79
N PHE A 638 16.29 5.50 -15.11
CA PHE A 638 16.96 6.60 -15.78
C PHE A 638 16.47 7.95 -15.24
N ARG A 639 15.15 8.14 -15.13
CA ARG A 639 14.60 9.37 -14.52
C ARG A 639 15.09 9.57 -13.09
N LEU A 640 15.05 8.51 -12.27
CA LEU A 640 15.51 8.55 -10.89
C LEU A 640 16.98 8.96 -10.79
N LEU A 641 17.85 8.43 -11.66
CA LEU A 641 19.27 8.73 -11.64
C LEU A 641 19.62 10.12 -12.18
N LEU A 642 18.83 10.70 -13.09
CA LEU A 642 18.97 12.12 -13.45
C LEU A 642 18.65 13.04 -12.26
N GLU A 643 17.56 12.76 -11.53
CA GLU A 643 17.18 13.52 -10.34
C GLU A 643 18.20 13.35 -9.20
N TRP A 644 18.70 12.13 -8.99
CA TRP A 644 19.78 11.84 -8.04
C TRP A 644 21.09 12.52 -8.42
N GLY A 645 21.44 12.49 -9.71
CA GLY A 645 22.59 13.18 -10.28
C GLY A 645 22.55 14.67 -9.97
N ARG A 646 21.40 15.33 -10.20
CA ARG A 646 21.22 16.73 -9.82
C ARG A 646 21.36 16.94 -8.33
N LEU A 647 20.69 16.15 -7.51
CA LEU A 647 20.67 16.32 -6.05
C LEU A 647 22.07 16.27 -5.42
N THR A 648 22.97 15.46 -6.02
CA THR A 648 24.35 15.24 -5.58
C THR A 648 25.36 16.20 -6.22
N ASP A 649 24.94 17.13 -7.07
CA ASP A 649 25.82 18.14 -7.69
C ASP A 649 25.97 19.36 -6.78
N ASP A 650 27.18 19.92 -6.66
CA ASP A 650 27.40 21.15 -5.90
C ASP A 650 26.72 22.38 -6.53
N ARG A 651 26.46 22.32 -7.84
CA ARG A 651 25.68 23.31 -8.59
C ARG A 651 24.20 22.96 -8.73
N ARG A 652 23.66 21.98 -7.98
CA ARG A 652 22.27 21.46 -8.11
C ARG A 652 21.17 22.49 -8.28
N ASP A 653 21.39 23.64 -7.65
CA ASP A 653 20.46 24.75 -7.65
C ASP A 653 20.50 25.41 -9.02
N LEU A 654 21.69 25.75 -9.54
CA LEU A 654 21.88 26.35 -10.86
C LEU A 654 21.69 25.38 -12.03
N LEU A 655 21.58 24.07 -11.81
CA LEU A 655 21.37 23.10 -12.88
C LEU A 655 19.92 23.05 -13.36
N GLY A 656 19.74 23.03 -14.67
CA GLY A 656 18.43 22.80 -15.27
C GLY A 656 18.49 22.76 -16.79
N PHE A 657 17.70 21.87 -17.39
CA PHE A 657 17.46 21.86 -18.83
C PHE A 657 16.52 23.01 -19.21
N THR A 658 16.91 23.75 -20.25
CA THR A 658 16.09 24.77 -20.91
C THR A 658 16.10 24.48 -22.42
N PRO A 659 14.94 24.45 -23.10
CA PRO A 659 14.89 24.25 -24.54
C PRO A 659 15.62 25.41 -25.25
N SER A 660 16.40 25.10 -26.28
CA SER A 660 17.18 26.08 -27.06
C SER A 660 16.36 26.82 -28.10
#